data_AF-A0A835SXP3-F1
#
_entry.id   AF-A0A835SXP3-F1
#
_cell.length_a   1.000
_cell.length_b   1.000
_cell.length_c   1.000
_cell.angle_alpha   90.00
_cell.angle_beta   90.00
_cell.angle_gamma   90.00
#
_symmetry.space_group_name_H-M   'P 1'
#
loop_
_entity.id
_entity.type
_entity.pdbx_description
1 polymer ?
#
loop_
_entity_poly.entity_id
_entity_poly.type
_entity_poly.pdbx_seq_one_letter_code
_entity_poly.pdbx_strand_id
1 'polypeptide(L)'
;MRSAAQAKVVAAVAGDPALVVNQGGAGPVSAEWMLPKSLWLAQCEPGTWARAATICEYQDYLNLRLTGRLCACTNNMAVRWHCDTQRGRPLSLMSKLGIPELADKWPREDVAPGALVGGLTAAAAQHLGLAAGTPVAQGGADAFIGMIGLGVVAPGQMALLTGSSHLQLGVVAAELHGKGFFGTYRDAVLPGCSVIEGGQTSTGSVINWFKRTLCPPGLSYSELDAEAAAVPPGCEGLTALDHFQGNRTPHTDPLSRGALAGLTLKHGRGHVFRALLESVAAGTALILRAMSAAGYTLPSCITLAGGAARSALWLQIHADMSGVPLRLTRECEAPMLGCAILAAVAAGWYPDVPGAVQHMVHVERQVAPDPAAVAAYAAPLARYAALYPALAPLFHGLHDTPAGQAANGAGGSGGAQAAAASVERAASGGVVSAEGVALELATGPAPTAAATGAGSAPGGAGGGVIIAPSILAADFANLAAAARESEAAGAGWLHVDAFDGSWSACRNFTVGPPVVAALARATRLPLDVHLAVQHPGRYIDSLVKAGAAGITVHWEIGPETELAVLLGWIRGAGLRAGVALAPDTPLPDSLVSLAARGGVDVVLLLAVAPGWGGQAFRPAVLDKVRQLREAAGPRLRIQVDGGINAATAAEAVAAGADVLVAGSFLFGHSQGLAAGMDELRAAVAAGLSAAAAKTA
;
A
#
# COMPACT_ATOMS: atom_id res chain seq x y z
N MET A 1 7.59 12.37 -7.20
CA MET A 1 8.68 12.14 -6.23
C MET A 1 9.44 13.44 -5.97
N ARG A 2 9.83 13.73 -4.72
CA ARG A 2 10.49 15.00 -4.33
C ARG A 2 11.88 15.16 -4.99
N SER A 3 12.65 14.09 -5.08
CA SER A 3 14.01 14.02 -5.63
C SER A 3 14.09 13.84 -7.16
N ALA A 4 12.99 14.04 -7.90
CA ALA A 4 12.95 13.78 -9.35
C ALA A 4 13.89 14.71 -10.14
N ALA A 5 14.04 15.96 -9.71
CA ALA A 5 15.00 16.90 -10.31
C ALA A 5 16.44 16.44 -10.06
N GLN A 6 16.76 16.04 -8.83
CA GLN A 6 18.08 15.55 -8.45
C GLN A 6 18.46 14.28 -9.20
N ALA A 7 17.50 13.40 -9.49
CA ALA A 7 17.77 12.22 -10.31
C ALA A 7 18.32 12.58 -11.71
N LYS A 8 17.78 13.64 -12.33
CA LYS A 8 18.29 14.17 -13.61
C LYS A 8 19.69 14.76 -13.44
N VAL A 9 19.96 15.46 -12.34
CA VAL A 9 21.28 16.01 -12.02
C VAL A 9 22.31 14.88 -11.87
N VAL A 10 21.98 13.82 -11.12
CA VAL A 10 22.87 12.66 -10.97
C VAL A 10 23.13 11.97 -12.30
N ALA A 11 22.09 11.75 -13.12
CA ALA A 11 22.24 11.16 -14.44
C ALA A 11 23.08 12.01 -15.41
N ALA A 12 23.12 13.34 -15.22
CA ALA A 12 23.87 14.27 -16.07
C ALA A 12 25.37 14.35 -15.73
N VAL A 13 25.85 13.66 -14.68
CA VAL A 13 27.27 13.65 -14.32
C VAL A 13 28.06 12.77 -15.29
N ALA A 14 28.39 13.36 -16.44
CA ALA A 14 29.01 12.65 -17.55
C ALA A 14 30.33 11.93 -17.16
N GLY A 15 30.46 10.70 -17.63
CA GLY A 15 31.70 9.92 -17.55
C GLY A 15 32.08 9.43 -16.15
N ASP A 16 31.19 9.51 -15.16
CA ASP A 16 31.48 8.92 -13.85
C ASP A 16 31.35 7.38 -13.88
N PRO A 17 32.39 6.62 -13.45
CA PRO A 17 32.36 5.16 -13.47
C PRO A 17 31.22 4.53 -12.65
N ALA A 18 30.71 5.23 -11.63
CA ALA A 18 29.61 4.74 -10.80
C ALA A 18 28.28 4.63 -11.57
N LEU A 19 28.11 5.42 -12.65
CA LEU A 19 26.88 5.41 -13.46
C LEU A 19 26.84 4.28 -14.50
N VAL A 20 27.85 3.42 -14.58
CA VAL A 20 27.86 2.32 -15.57
C VAL A 20 26.68 1.36 -15.38
N VAL A 21 26.18 1.22 -14.14
CA VAL A 21 24.96 0.44 -13.83
C VAL A 21 23.71 1.03 -14.49
N ASN A 22 23.73 2.29 -14.90
CA ASN A 22 22.67 2.98 -15.63
C ASN A 22 22.93 2.89 -17.14
N GLN A 23 22.69 1.72 -17.74
CA GLN A 23 22.86 1.48 -19.19
C GLN A 23 24.24 1.92 -19.72
N GLY A 24 25.31 1.61 -18.99
CA GLY A 24 26.68 2.00 -19.38
C GLY A 24 26.99 3.49 -19.17
N GLY A 25 26.24 4.18 -18.31
CA GLY A 25 26.39 5.62 -18.04
C GLY A 25 25.49 6.52 -18.88
N ALA A 26 24.68 5.97 -19.78
CA ALA A 26 23.78 6.72 -20.66
C ALA A 26 22.29 6.64 -20.25
N GLY A 27 21.95 5.77 -19.30
CA GLY A 27 20.60 5.57 -18.80
C GLY A 27 20.22 6.54 -17.69
N PRO A 28 18.93 6.65 -17.34
CA PRO A 28 18.52 7.53 -16.25
C PRO A 28 18.88 6.93 -14.89
N VAL A 29 18.86 7.79 -13.89
CA VAL A 29 18.93 7.44 -12.47
C VAL A 29 17.52 7.54 -11.89
N SER A 30 17.13 6.59 -11.03
CA SER A 30 15.84 6.64 -10.36
C SER A 30 15.85 7.65 -9.22
N ALA A 31 14.78 8.44 -9.10
CA ALA A 31 14.57 9.35 -7.97
C ALA A 31 14.42 8.63 -6.61
N GLU A 32 14.16 7.31 -6.64
CA GLU A 32 14.00 6.49 -5.44
C GLU A 32 15.33 6.10 -4.80
N TRP A 33 16.45 6.30 -5.50
CA TRP A 33 17.77 5.83 -5.08
C TRP A 33 18.45 6.76 -4.08
N MET A 34 19.51 6.26 -3.44
CA MET A 34 20.15 6.91 -2.29
C MET A 34 20.74 8.28 -2.65
N LEU A 35 21.46 8.39 -3.77
CA LEU A 35 22.13 9.64 -4.15
C LEU A 35 21.13 10.77 -4.47
N PRO A 36 20.09 10.59 -5.31
CA PRO A 36 19.10 11.65 -5.55
C PRO A 36 18.36 12.09 -4.29
N LYS A 37 18.01 11.16 -3.38
CA LYS A 37 17.36 11.49 -2.11
C LYS A 37 18.29 12.27 -1.18
N SER A 38 19.56 11.87 -1.09
CA SER A 38 20.56 12.54 -0.27
C SER A 38 20.86 13.95 -0.80
N LEU A 39 20.99 14.09 -2.12
CA LEU A 39 21.18 15.39 -2.76
C LEU A 39 19.97 16.31 -2.54
N TRP A 40 18.75 15.76 -2.62
CA TRP A 40 17.54 16.51 -2.33
C TRP A 40 17.51 16.96 -0.87
N LEU A 41 17.91 16.10 0.08
CA LEU A 41 17.99 16.44 1.49
C LEU A 41 19.00 17.56 1.75
N ALA A 42 20.18 17.48 1.14
CA ALA A 42 21.23 18.51 1.26
C ALA A 42 20.75 19.88 0.73
N GLN A 43 20.05 19.90 -0.41
CA GLN A 43 19.61 21.14 -1.07
C GLN A 43 18.35 21.74 -0.47
N CYS A 44 17.37 20.91 -0.09
CA CYS A 44 16.05 21.37 0.30
C CYS A 44 15.81 21.35 1.82
N GLU A 45 16.58 20.58 2.58
CA GLU A 45 16.44 20.43 4.04
C GLU A 45 17.82 20.53 4.74
N PRO A 46 18.59 21.62 4.52
CA PRO A 46 19.99 21.72 4.97
C PRO A 46 20.14 21.60 6.49
N GLY A 47 19.16 22.04 7.27
CA GLY A 47 19.15 21.86 8.73
C GLY A 47 19.06 20.39 9.15
N THR A 48 18.29 19.59 8.43
CA THR A 48 18.19 18.13 8.67
C THR A 48 19.47 17.44 8.21
N TRP A 49 20.00 17.79 7.04
CA TRP A 49 21.29 17.31 6.54
C TRP A 49 22.44 17.52 7.53
N ALA A 50 22.55 18.74 8.08
CA ALA A 50 23.59 19.10 9.03
C ALA A 50 23.50 18.27 10.33
N ARG A 51 22.29 18.06 10.86
CA ARG A 51 22.06 17.27 12.09
C ARG A 51 22.16 15.76 11.89
N ALA A 52 21.97 15.27 10.66
CA ALA A 52 21.99 13.84 10.39
C ALA A 52 23.39 13.27 10.63
N ALA A 53 23.53 12.44 11.67
CA ALA A 53 24.75 11.68 11.92
C ALA A 53 24.90 10.51 10.93
N THR A 54 23.77 9.92 10.51
CA THR A 54 23.76 8.81 9.56
C THR A 54 22.59 8.94 8.57
N ILE A 55 22.84 8.61 7.31
CA ILE A 55 21.87 8.39 6.25
C ILE A 55 22.02 6.92 5.81
N CYS A 56 20.99 6.11 5.97
CA CYS A 56 21.03 4.67 5.72
C CYS A 56 19.66 4.16 5.23
N GLU A 57 19.60 2.90 4.79
CA GLU A 57 18.33 2.25 4.49
C GLU A 57 17.57 1.90 5.78
N TYR A 58 16.26 1.73 5.65
CA TYR A 58 15.42 1.27 6.77
C TYR A 58 15.92 -0.06 7.38
N GLN A 59 16.42 -0.97 6.54
CA GLN A 59 16.98 -2.25 6.99
C GLN A 59 18.21 -2.06 7.88
N ASP A 60 19.08 -1.12 7.55
CA ASP A 60 20.30 -0.83 8.33
C ASP A 60 19.92 -0.28 9.71
N TYR A 61 18.87 0.55 9.76
CA TYR A 61 18.30 1.02 11.02
C TYR A 61 17.69 -0.13 11.84
N LEU A 62 16.98 -1.08 11.20
CA LEU A 62 16.48 -2.26 11.89
C LEU A 62 17.61 -3.10 12.47
N ASN A 63 18.71 -3.31 11.74
CA ASN A 63 19.89 -4.00 12.25
C ASN A 63 20.42 -3.34 13.53
N LEU A 64 20.49 -2.00 13.56
CA LEU A 64 20.89 -1.25 14.75
C LEU A 64 19.94 -1.50 15.92
N ARG A 65 18.62 -1.48 15.68
CA ARG A 65 17.62 -1.70 16.74
C ARG A 65 17.61 -3.14 17.26
N LEU A 66 17.85 -4.11 16.38
CA LEU A 66 17.81 -5.53 16.71
C LEU A 66 19.09 -6.00 17.40
N THR A 67 20.26 -5.56 16.93
CA THR A 67 21.57 -6.12 17.31
C THR A 67 22.52 -5.10 17.96
N GLY A 68 22.16 -3.82 17.97
CA GLY A 68 23.06 -2.73 18.36
C GLY A 68 24.12 -2.37 17.33
N ARG A 69 24.13 -3.04 16.16
CA ARG A 69 25.11 -2.81 15.08
C ARG A 69 24.46 -2.12 13.88
N LEU A 70 25.05 -1.01 13.46
CA LEU A 70 24.66 -0.29 12.25
C LEU A 70 25.58 -0.71 11.10
N CYS A 71 25.05 -1.52 10.19
CA CYS A 71 25.77 -1.99 9.00
C CYS A 71 24.91 -1.81 7.75
N ALA A 72 25.57 -1.43 6.65
CA ALA A 72 24.94 -1.35 5.34
C ALA A 72 24.93 -2.72 4.67
N CYS A 73 23.82 -3.05 4.03
CA CYS A 73 23.72 -4.25 3.22
C CYS A 73 24.39 -4.06 1.84
N THR A 74 25.33 -4.93 1.47
CA THR A 74 26.00 -4.87 0.15
C THR A 74 25.01 -4.96 -1.02
N ASN A 75 23.90 -5.69 -0.87
CA ASN A 75 22.84 -5.73 -1.87
C ASN A 75 22.24 -4.35 -2.14
N ASN A 76 21.80 -3.65 -1.09
CA ASN A 76 21.20 -2.32 -1.22
C ASN A 76 22.22 -1.30 -1.77
N MET A 77 23.47 -1.40 -1.30
CA MET A 77 24.55 -0.55 -1.79
C MET A 77 24.77 -0.74 -3.29
N ALA A 78 24.77 -1.98 -3.78
CA ALA A 78 24.91 -2.28 -5.20
C ALA A 78 23.74 -1.74 -6.03
N VAL A 79 22.51 -2.02 -5.60
CA VAL A 79 21.31 -1.81 -6.43
C VAL A 79 20.72 -0.40 -6.32
N ARG A 80 21.10 0.39 -5.31
CA ARG A 80 20.51 1.71 -5.02
C ARG A 80 21.53 2.81 -4.70
N TRP A 81 22.78 2.48 -4.37
CA TRP A 81 23.77 3.48 -3.94
C TRP A 81 24.88 3.71 -4.96
N HIS A 82 24.90 2.96 -6.08
CA HIS A 82 25.97 2.95 -7.08
C HIS A 82 27.32 2.52 -6.50
N CYS A 83 27.31 1.69 -5.46
CA CYS A 83 28.51 1.04 -4.96
C CYS A 83 28.72 -0.28 -5.72
N ASP A 84 29.95 -0.73 -5.85
CA ASP A 84 30.23 -2.13 -6.20
C ASP A 84 31.51 -2.61 -5.53
N THR A 85 31.74 -3.91 -5.47
CA THR A 85 32.88 -4.51 -4.75
C THR A 85 34.24 -4.22 -5.39
N GLN A 86 34.28 -3.80 -6.66
CA GLN A 86 35.51 -3.46 -7.37
C GLN A 86 35.82 -1.95 -7.27
N ARG A 87 34.81 -1.09 -7.38
CA ARG A 87 34.94 0.37 -7.38
C ARG A 87 34.74 0.99 -6.01
N GLY A 88 34.14 0.27 -5.08
CA GLY A 88 33.79 0.75 -3.76
C GLY A 88 32.64 1.75 -3.78
N ARG A 89 32.65 2.68 -2.82
CA ARG A 89 31.67 3.77 -2.71
C ARG A 89 31.88 4.82 -3.81
N PRO A 90 30.84 5.46 -4.34
CA PRO A 90 30.95 6.39 -5.48
C PRO A 90 31.42 7.79 -5.06
N LEU A 91 32.60 7.88 -4.45
CA LEU A 91 33.16 9.11 -3.87
C LEU A 91 33.36 10.22 -4.93
N SER A 92 33.77 9.85 -6.14
CA SER A 92 33.90 10.79 -7.27
C SER A 92 32.57 11.42 -7.64
N LEU A 93 31.51 10.60 -7.71
CA LEU A 93 30.16 11.05 -8.04
C LEU A 93 29.62 11.98 -6.94
N MET A 94 29.76 11.61 -5.66
CA MET A 94 29.39 12.47 -4.52
C MET A 94 30.09 13.84 -4.57
N SER A 95 31.40 13.84 -4.86
CA SER A 95 32.19 15.07 -4.95
C SER A 95 31.70 15.97 -6.09
N LYS A 96 31.44 15.40 -7.27
CA LYS A 96 30.89 16.14 -8.43
C LYS A 96 29.48 16.68 -8.18
N LEU A 97 28.71 16.03 -7.31
CA LEU A 97 27.38 16.48 -6.89
C LEU A 97 27.40 17.52 -5.77
N GLY A 98 28.59 17.85 -5.22
CA GLY A 98 28.73 18.83 -4.15
C GLY A 98 28.29 18.32 -2.77
N ILE A 99 28.30 17.00 -2.55
CA ILE A 99 27.96 16.36 -1.27
C ILE A 99 29.01 15.32 -0.81
N PRO A 100 30.32 15.63 -0.83
CA PRO A 100 31.37 14.67 -0.46
C PRO A 100 31.22 14.13 0.98
N GLU A 101 30.66 14.94 1.90
CA GLU A 101 30.43 14.56 3.29
C GLU A 101 29.37 13.47 3.47
N LEU A 102 28.62 13.11 2.40
CA LEU A 102 27.70 11.98 2.43
C LEU A 102 28.44 10.67 2.77
N ALA A 103 29.69 10.53 2.33
CA ALA A 103 30.50 9.35 2.60
C ALA A 103 30.67 9.09 4.11
N ASP A 104 30.83 10.16 4.89
CA ASP A 104 30.97 10.09 6.35
C ASP A 104 29.64 9.86 7.07
N LYS A 105 28.52 10.18 6.40
CA LYS A 105 27.15 9.96 6.90
C LYS A 105 26.62 8.56 6.57
N TRP A 106 27.28 7.75 5.75
CA TRP A 106 26.86 6.36 5.52
C TRP A 106 27.32 5.43 6.64
N PRO A 107 26.65 4.28 6.87
CA PRO A 107 27.19 3.22 7.73
C PRO A 107 28.62 2.86 7.34
N ARG A 108 29.47 2.47 8.29
CA ARG A 108 30.90 2.19 8.02
C ARG A 108 31.20 0.72 7.75
N GLU A 109 30.34 -0.16 8.25
CA GLU A 109 30.46 -1.61 8.06
C GLU A 109 29.52 -2.05 6.93
N ASP A 110 30.05 -2.82 6.00
CA ASP A 110 29.31 -3.40 4.89
C ASP A 110 29.16 -4.91 5.15
N VAL A 111 27.94 -5.43 5.11
CA VAL A 111 27.63 -6.83 5.42
C VAL A 111 26.84 -7.45 4.26
N ALA A 112 27.25 -8.63 3.82
CA ALA A 112 26.62 -9.34 2.71
C ALA A 112 25.35 -10.09 3.15
N PRO A 113 24.35 -10.26 2.27
CA PRO A 113 23.18 -11.10 2.56
C PRO A 113 23.58 -12.48 3.08
N GLY A 114 22.94 -12.93 4.16
CA GLY A 114 23.21 -14.22 4.81
C GLY A 114 24.36 -14.23 5.81
N ALA A 115 25.18 -13.18 5.86
CA ALA A 115 26.16 -13.04 6.93
C ALA A 115 25.48 -12.69 8.26
N LEU A 116 26.09 -13.12 9.36
CA LEU A 116 25.62 -12.81 10.71
C LEU A 116 25.85 -11.32 11.04
N VAL A 117 24.76 -10.58 11.24
CA VAL A 117 24.82 -9.21 11.77
C VAL A 117 25.08 -9.27 13.27
N GLY A 118 24.47 -10.18 14.01
CA GLY A 118 24.68 -10.32 15.45
C GLY A 118 23.55 -11.07 16.11
N GLY A 119 23.55 -11.12 17.44
CA GLY A 119 22.43 -11.66 18.22
C GLY A 119 21.41 -10.57 18.55
N LEU A 120 20.14 -10.96 18.72
CA LEU A 120 19.13 -10.05 19.27
C LEU A 120 19.57 -9.47 20.62
N THR A 121 19.48 -8.15 20.77
CA THR A 121 19.59 -7.49 22.08
C THR A 121 18.46 -7.95 22.99
N ALA A 122 18.65 -7.85 24.31
CA ALA A 122 17.62 -8.22 25.28
C ALA A 122 16.29 -7.47 25.04
N ALA A 123 16.37 -6.17 24.71
CA ALA A 123 15.18 -5.36 24.43
C ALA A 123 14.46 -5.81 23.15
N ALA A 124 15.20 -6.11 22.07
CA ALA A 124 14.61 -6.61 20.83
C ALA A 124 14.00 -8.01 21.02
N ALA A 125 14.71 -8.89 21.73
CA ALA A 125 14.24 -10.23 22.06
C ALA A 125 12.93 -10.19 22.86
N GLN A 126 12.86 -9.35 23.89
CA GLN A 126 11.63 -9.15 24.67
C GLN A 126 10.48 -8.63 23.81
N HIS A 127 10.75 -7.65 22.93
CA HIS A 127 9.73 -7.08 22.05
C HIS A 127 9.15 -8.10 21.06
N LEU A 128 10.01 -8.98 20.53
CA LEU A 128 9.64 -9.99 19.53
C LEU A 128 9.15 -11.31 20.16
N GLY A 129 9.26 -11.48 21.48
CA GLY A 129 8.97 -12.74 22.15
C GLY A 129 9.96 -13.86 21.82
N LEU A 130 11.22 -13.51 21.54
CA LEU A 130 12.30 -14.43 21.17
C LEU A 130 13.40 -14.46 22.24
N ALA A 131 14.37 -15.38 22.10
CA ALA A 131 15.51 -15.45 23.01
C ALA A 131 16.53 -14.34 22.71
N ALA A 132 17.11 -13.76 23.77
CA ALA A 132 18.25 -12.88 23.62
C ALA A 132 19.42 -13.66 22.99
N GLY A 133 20.13 -13.02 22.07
CA GLY A 133 21.22 -13.65 21.32
C GLY A 133 20.78 -14.46 20.10
N THR A 134 19.47 -14.59 19.80
CA THR A 134 19.02 -15.23 18.54
C THR A 134 19.72 -14.59 17.34
N PRO A 135 20.35 -15.38 16.45
CA PRO A 135 21.06 -14.86 15.27
C PRO A 135 20.17 -14.02 14.36
N VAL A 136 20.69 -12.87 13.93
CA VAL A 136 20.08 -11.99 12.93
C VAL A 136 20.96 -11.99 11.69
N ALA A 137 20.43 -12.53 10.59
CA ALA A 137 21.08 -12.50 9.30
C ALA A 137 20.90 -11.14 8.62
N GLN A 138 21.89 -10.75 7.82
CA GLN A 138 21.75 -9.60 6.94
C GLN A 138 20.77 -9.96 5.80
N GLY A 139 19.71 -9.17 5.67
CA GLY A 139 18.78 -9.23 4.54
C GLY A 139 19.27 -8.40 3.34
N GLY A 140 18.36 -8.08 2.42
CA GLY A 140 18.60 -7.20 1.27
C GLY A 140 17.28 -6.74 0.65
N ALA A 141 17.33 -6.13 -0.52
CA ALA A 141 16.14 -5.75 -1.27
C ALA A 141 15.28 -6.98 -1.58
N ASP A 142 13.98 -6.85 -1.34
CA ASP A 142 12.97 -7.91 -1.43
C ASP A 142 13.06 -8.77 -2.70
N ALA A 143 13.20 -8.16 -3.86
CA ALA A 143 13.26 -8.85 -5.14
C ALA A 143 14.56 -9.68 -5.28
N PHE A 144 15.67 -9.14 -4.80
CA PHE A 144 16.97 -9.82 -4.84
C PHE A 144 17.02 -10.98 -3.84
N ILE A 145 16.42 -10.82 -2.66
CA ILE A 145 16.25 -11.93 -1.72
C ILE A 145 15.23 -12.94 -2.25
N GLY A 146 14.22 -12.49 -2.99
CA GLY A 146 13.30 -13.34 -3.73
C GLY A 146 13.99 -14.24 -4.75
N MET A 147 15.08 -13.78 -5.38
CA MET A 147 15.90 -14.65 -6.26
C MET A 147 16.44 -15.86 -5.50
N ILE A 148 16.92 -15.66 -4.26
CA ILE A 148 17.43 -16.74 -3.40
C ILE A 148 16.30 -17.72 -3.07
N GLY A 149 15.13 -17.23 -2.67
CA GLY A 149 13.97 -18.09 -2.41
C GLY A 149 13.44 -18.84 -3.64
N LEU A 150 13.71 -18.34 -4.85
CA LEU A 150 13.44 -19.04 -6.11
C LEU A 150 14.56 -20.00 -6.53
N GLY A 151 15.66 -20.07 -5.78
CA GLY A 151 16.84 -20.84 -6.13
C GLY A 151 17.59 -20.31 -7.36
N VAL A 152 17.44 -19.01 -7.66
CA VAL A 152 18.13 -18.30 -8.73
C VAL A 152 19.38 -17.64 -8.13
N VAL A 153 20.48 -18.41 -8.11
CA VAL A 153 21.73 -18.05 -7.41
C VAL A 153 22.99 -18.32 -8.23
N ALA A 154 22.87 -18.81 -9.46
CA ALA A 154 24.00 -19.16 -10.33
C ALA A 154 23.88 -18.49 -11.71
N PRO A 155 25.01 -18.14 -12.37
CA PRO A 155 25.01 -17.58 -13.71
C PRO A 155 24.19 -18.38 -14.72
N GLY A 156 23.48 -17.67 -15.60
CA GLY A 156 22.59 -18.29 -16.58
C GLY A 156 21.22 -18.69 -16.04
N GLN A 157 20.90 -18.33 -14.78
CA GLN A 157 19.57 -18.43 -14.21
C GLN A 157 18.86 -17.07 -14.22
N MET A 158 17.54 -17.08 -14.21
CA MET A 158 16.72 -15.87 -14.14
C MET A 158 15.49 -16.07 -13.24
N ALA A 159 15.20 -15.04 -12.45
CA ALA A 159 13.96 -14.90 -11.72
C ALA A 159 13.02 -13.94 -12.45
N LEU A 160 11.76 -14.31 -12.56
CA LEU A 160 10.66 -13.42 -12.96
C LEU A 160 9.72 -13.23 -11.76
N LEU A 161 9.85 -12.09 -11.11
CA LEU A 161 9.03 -11.75 -9.94
C LEU A 161 7.86 -10.90 -10.42
N THR A 162 6.65 -11.38 -10.17
CA THR A 162 5.41 -10.82 -10.72
C THR A 162 4.54 -10.23 -9.61
N GLY A 163 4.01 -9.03 -9.81
CA GLY A 163 3.18 -8.34 -8.82
C GLY A 163 2.44 -7.17 -9.46
N SER A 164 2.32 -6.04 -8.75
CA SER A 164 1.87 -4.79 -9.36
C SER A 164 2.76 -4.40 -10.57
N SER A 165 4.06 -4.66 -10.44
CA SER A 165 5.11 -4.58 -11.46
C SER A 165 5.74 -5.96 -11.69
N HIS A 166 6.48 -6.13 -12.79
CA HIS A 166 7.35 -7.30 -13.00
C HIS A 166 8.81 -6.91 -12.92
N LEU A 167 9.63 -7.79 -12.36
CA LEU A 167 11.10 -7.71 -12.38
C LEU A 167 11.68 -8.95 -13.03
N GLN A 168 12.57 -8.73 -14.00
CA GLN A 168 13.40 -9.76 -14.62
C GLN A 168 14.81 -9.65 -14.06
N LEU A 169 15.22 -10.59 -13.21
CA LEU A 169 16.52 -10.58 -12.56
C LEU A 169 17.36 -11.75 -13.06
N GLY A 170 18.34 -11.47 -13.91
CA GLY A 170 19.23 -12.47 -14.50
C GLY A 170 20.58 -12.50 -13.81
N VAL A 171 21.09 -13.68 -13.47
CA VAL A 171 22.44 -13.83 -12.93
C VAL A 171 23.43 -14.01 -14.09
N VAL A 172 24.51 -13.24 -14.08
CA VAL A 172 25.57 -13.23 -15.10
C VAL A 172 26.94 -13.46 -14.47
N ALA A 173 27.83 -14.11 -15.21
CA ALA A 173 29.20 -14.38 -14.78
C ALA A 173 30.15 -13.18 -15.01
N ALA A 174 29.79 -12.28 -15.92
CA ALA A 174 30.59 -11.11 -16.29
C ALA A 174 29.69 -9.86 -16.39
N GLU A 175 30.32 -8.69 -16.30
CA GLU A 175 29.62 -7.42 -16.50
C GLU A 175 28.98 -7.35 -17.88
N LEU A 176 27.71 -6.98 -17.86
CA LEU A 176 26.86 -6.79 -19.02
C LEU A 176 26.11 -5.46 -18.87
N HIS A 177 26.24 -4.63 -19.90
CA HIS A 177 25.58 -3.34 -19.99
C HIS A 177 24.99 -3.17 -21.38
N GLY A 178 23.77 -2.65 -21.47
CA GLY A 178 23.09 -2.42 -22.73
C GLY A 178 21.89 -1.51 -22.57
N LYS A 179 21.33 -1.07 -23.69
CA LYS A 179 20.10 -0.28 -23.70
C LYS A 179 18.91 -1.17 -23.34
N GLY A 180 18.00 -0.64 -22.53
CA GLY A 180 16.71 -1.28 -22.24
C GLY A 180 16.69 -2.26 -21.07
N PHE A 181 17.75 -2.30 -20.26
CA PHE A 181 17.77 -2.94 -18.94
C PHE A 181 18.79 -2.22 -18.06
N PHE A 182 18.68 -2.33 -16.74
CA PHE A 182 19.71 -1.82 -15.84
C PHE A 182 20.90 -2.75 -15.85
N GLY A 183 22.09 -2.13 -15.84
CA GLY A 183 23.36 -2.81 -15.94
C GLY A 183 23.64 -3.72 -14.74
N THR A 184 24.87 -4.20 -14.72
CA THR A 184 25.28 -5.25 -13.78
C THR A 184 25.50 -4.74 -12.36
N TYR A 185 24.70 -5.26 -11.42
CA TYR A 185 24.93 -5.15 -9.98
C TYR A 185 25.85 -6.28 -9.53
N ARG A 186 27.13 -5.96 -9.37
CA ARG A 186 28.15 -6.91 -8.94
C ARG A 186 27.98 -7.29 -7.48
N ASP A 187 28.08 -8.59 -7.21
CA ASP A 187 28.02 -9.18 -5.87
C ASP A 187 26.78 -8.79 -5.06
N ALA A 188 25.71 -8.40 -5.76
CA ALA A 188 24.51 -7.89 -5.13
C ALA A 188 23.77 -8.98 -4.36
N VAL A 189 23.77 -10.23 -4.86
CA VAL A 189 23.08 -11.35 -4.21
C VAL A 189 24.09 -12.26 -3.52
N LEU A 190 25.12 -12.70 -4.24
CA LEU A 190 26.19 -13.56 -3.74
C LEU A 190 27.54 -13.05 -4.21
N PRO A 191 28.61 -13.23 -3.42
CA PRO A 191 29.98 -12.96 -3.86
C PRO A 191 30.32 -13.73 -5.15
N GLY A 192 30.96 -13.04 -6.10
CA GLY A 192 31.33 -13.57 -7.42
C GLY A 192 30.18 -13.62 -8.43
N CYS A 193 28.96 -13.22 -8.04
CA CYS A 193 27.78 -13.26 -8.91
C CYS A 193 27.26 -11.86 -9.19
N SER A 194 27.02 -11.59 -10.46
CA SER A 194 26.51 -10.32 -10.95
C SER A 194 25.05 -10.45 -11.37
N VAL A 195 24.24 -9.41 -11.18
CA VAL A 195 22.81 -9.42 -11.54
C VAL A 195 22.48 -8.29 -12.50
N ILE A 196 21.73 -8.60 -13.56
CA ILE A 196 21.10 -7.61 -14.45
C ILE A 196 19.61 -7.51 -14.14
N GLU A 197 19.02 -6.31 -14.32
CA GLU A 197 17.63 -6.04 -13.97
C GLU A 197 16.82 -5.46 -15.14
N GLY A 198 15.71 -6.11 -15.46
CA GLY A 198 14.59 -5.55 -16.21
C GLY A 198 13.44 -5.21 -15.28
N GLY A 199 12.67 -4.17 -15.59
CA GLY A 199 11.52 -3.76 -14.78
C GLY A 199 10.36 -3.23 -15.61
N GLN A 200 9.20 -3.88 -15.51
CA GLN A 200 7.93 -3.39 -16.07
C GLN A 200 7.06 -2.76 -14.99
N THR A 201 6.68 -1.51 -15.19
CA THR A 201 6.00 -0.70 -14.17
C THR A 201 4.54 -1.12 -13.94
N SER A 202 3.80 -1.41 -15.01
CA SER A 202 2.33 -1.56 -14.96
C SER A 202 1.90 -2.93 -15.45
N THR A 203 1.84 -3.89 -14.54
CA THR A 203 1.59 -5.30 -14.87
C THR A 203 0.35 -5.82 -14.15
N GLY A 204 0.47 -6.44 -12.97
CA GLY A 204 -0.69 -6.75 -12.14
C GLY A 204 -1.51 -5.50 -11.77
N SER A 205 -0.89 -4.31 -11.75
CA SER A 205 -1.63 -3.05 -11.55
C SER A 205 -2.59 -2.72 -12.71
N VAL A 206 -2.23 -3.01 -13.97
CA VAL A 206 -3.15 -2.79 -15.11
C VAL A 206 -4.27 -3.82 -15.12
N ILE A 207 -3.99 -5.07 -14.74
CA ILE A 207 -4.99 -6.13 -14.58
C ILE A 207 -5.98 -5.76 -13.46
N ASN A 208 -5.48 -5.31 -12.31
CA ASN A 208 -6.31 -4.86 -11.20
C ASN A 208 -7.10 -3.60 -11.54
N TRP A 209 -6.50 -2.65 -12.28
CA TRP A 209 -7.20 -1.47 -12.78
C TRP A 209 -8.37 -1.86 -13.70
N PHE A 210 -8.14 -2.77 -14.65
CA PHE A 210 -9.18 -3.25 -15.56
C PHE A 210 -10.34 -3.89 -14.80
N LYS A 211 -10.03 -4.81 -13.87
CA LYS A 211 -11.03 -5.46 -13.04
C LYS A 211 -11.82 -4.45 -12.20
N ARG A 212 -11.13 -3.55 -11.50
CA ARG A 212 -11.78 -2.57 -10.61
C ARG A 212 -12.64 -1.55 -11.35
N THR A 213 -12.23 -1.17 -12.57
CA THR A 213 -12.80 0.00 -13.26
C THR A 213 -13.80 -0.40 -14.33
N LEU A 214 -13.56 -1.49 -15.05
CA LEU A 214 -14.32 -1.87 -16.24
C LEU A 214 -15.15 -3.15 -16.05
N CYS A 215 -14.97 -3.86 -14.94
CA CYS A 215 -15.74 -5.07 -14.65
C CYS A 215 -16.78 -4.80 -13.54
N PRO A 216 -17.92 -5.53 -13.57
CA PRO A 216 -18.89 -5.45 -12.50
C PRO A 216 -18.30 -5.92 -11.16
N PRO A 217 -18.74 -5.36 -10.02
CA PRO A 217 -18.37 -5.86 -8.70
C PRO A 217 -18.69 -7.35 -8.55
N GLY A 218 -17.83 -8.08 -7.85
CA GLY A 218 -18.02 -9.51 -7.59
C GLY A 218 -17.41 -10.45 -8.64
N LEU A 219 -17.09 -9.96 -9.85
CA LEU A 219 -16.42 -10.78 -10.86
C LEU A 219 -15.05 -11.25 -10.35
N SER A 220 -14.78 -12.54 -10.42
CA SER A 220 -13.51 -13.14 -9.99
C SER A 220 -12.44 -13.05 -11.09
N TYR A 221 -11.17 -13.20 -10.71
CA TYR A 221 -10.09 -13.31 -11.71
C TYR A 221 -10.18 -14.62 -12.50
N SER A 222 -10.69 -15.69 -11.92
CA SER A 222 -10.88 -16.97 -12.62
C SER A 222 -11.94 -16.90 -13.73
N GLU A 223 -13.01 -16.12 -13.53
CA GLU A 223 -14.00 -15.88 -14.60
C GLU A 223 -13.40 -15.06 -15.75
N LEU A 224 -12.62 -14.03 -15.43
CA LEU A 224 -11.90 -13.25 -16.43
C LEU A 224 -10.88 -14.10 -17.21
N ASP A 225 -10.16 -14.99 -16.51
CA ASP A 225 -9.24 -15.95 -17.14
C ASP A 225 -10.00 -16.90 -18.07
N ALA A 226 -11.17 -17.39 -17.69
CA ALA A 226 -11.99 -18.25 -18.55
C ALA A 226 -12.46 -17.53 -19.82
N GLU A 227 -12.87 -16.26 -19.71
CA GLU A 227 -13.23 -15.44 -20.87
C GLU A 227 -12.03 -15.18 -21.80
N ALA A 228 -10.86 -14.87 -21.23
CA ALA A 228 -9.65 -14.63 -22.02
C ALA A 228 -9.06 -15.92 -22.62
N ALA A 229 -9.29 -17.08 -21.99
CA ALA A 229 -8.87 -18.38 -22.51
C ALA A 229 -9.64 -18.77 -23.78
N ALA A 230 -10.89 -18.32 -23.93
CA ALA A 230 -11.69 -18.53 -25.13
C ALA A 230 -11.21 -17.70 -26.35
N VAL A 231 -10.35 -16.70 -26.12
CA VAL A 231 -9.78 -15.85 -27.18
C VAL A 231 -8.45 -16.44 -27.64
N PRO A 232 -8.22 -16.64 -28.96
CA PRO A 232 -6.98 -17.22 -29.47
C PRO A 232 -5.77 -16.30 -29.29
N PRO A 233 -4.53 -16.85 -29.30
CA PRO A 233 -3.28 -16.08 -29.29
C PRO A 233 -3.27 -14.92 -30.29
N GLY A 234 -2.82 -13.76 -29.84
CA GLY A 234 -2.78 -12.54 -30.65
C GLY A 234 -4.09 -11.76 -30.67
N CYS A 235 -5.03 -12.16 -29.80
CA CYS A 235 -6.29 -11.50 -29.47
C CYS A 235 -7.07 -11.00 -30.69
N GLU A 236 -7.05 -11.80 -31.76
CA GLU A 236 -7.71 -11.51 -33.04
C GLU A 236 -7.40 -10.12 -33.63
N GLY A 237 -6.20 -9.60 -33.37
CA GLY A 237 -5.72 -8.30 -33.86
C GLY A 237 -5.76 -7.16 -32.84
N LEU A 238 -6.48 -7.32 -31.71
CA LEU A 238 -6.45 -6.35 -30.63
C LEU A 238 -5.10 -6.38 -29.90
N THR A 239 -4.46 -5.23 -29.74
CA THR A 239 -3.18 -5.11 -29.04
C THR A 239 -3.28 -4.04 -27.96
N ALA A 240 -2.85 -4.36 -26.74
CA ALA A 240 -2.73 -3.38 -25.66
C ALA A 240 -1.28 -2.93 -25.50
N LEU A 241 -1.08 -1.69 -25.04
CA LEU A 241 0.18 -1.17 -24.52
C LEU A 241 0.05 -1.05 -23.00
N ASP A 242 0.87 -1.78 -22.25
CA ASP A 242 0.77 -1.91 -20.78
C ASP A 242 1.30 -0.69 -20.02
N HIS A 243 1.78 0.36 -20.68
CA HIS A 243 2.49 1.51 -20.10
C HIS A 243 1.61 2.51 -19.30
N PHE A 244 0.60 2.05 -18.55
CA PHE A 244 -0.36 2.90 -17.84
C PHE A 244 0.29 3.82 -16.79
N GLN A 245 1.47 3.48 -16.27
CA GLN A 245 2.27 4.30 -15.35
C GLN A 245 3.64 4.67 -15.96
N GLY A 246 3.72 4.80 -17.28
CA GLY A 246 4.97 4.95 -18.01
C GLY A 246 5.69 3.62 -18.26
N ASN A 247 6.82 3.68 -18.96
CA ASN A 247 7.68 2.54 -19.23
C ASN A 247 9.04 2.73 -18.57
N ARG A 248 9.53 1.69 -17.87
CA ARG A 248 10.89 1.68 -17.31
C ARG A 248 11.85 0.95 -18.25
N THR A 249 11.58 -0.31 -18.57
CA THR A 249 12.32 -1.06 -19.59
C THR A 249 11.37 -1.58 -20.68
N PRO A 250 11.78 -1.62 -21.96
CA PRO A 250 13.10 -1.27 -22.48
C PRO A 250 13.25 0.20 -22.93
N HIS A 251 12.19 1.00 -22.87
CA HIS A 251 12.17 2.34 -23.47
C HIS A 251 12.59 3.45 -22.52
N THR A 252 12.34 3.26 -21.22
CA THR A 252 12.72 4.22 -20.19
C THR A 252 12.09 5.59 -20.43
N ASP A 253 10.77 5.58 -20.55
CA ASP A 253 9.94 6.75 -20.84
C ASP A 253 8.82 6.89 -19.80
N PRO A 254 8.94 7.81 -18.83
CA PRO A 254 7.89 8.07 -17.83
C PRO A 254 6.65 8.73 -18.42
N LEU A 255 6.73 9.27 -19.65
CA LEU A 255 5.62 9.93 -20.33
C LEU A 255 4.79 8.96 -21.18
N SER A 256 5.24 7.72 -21.38
CA SER A 256 4.48 6.71 -22.11
C SER A 256 3.15 6.41 -21.42
N ARG A 257 2.09 6.09 -22.19
CA ARG A 257 0.76 5.82 -21.64
C ARG A 257 0.17 4.54 -22.22
N GLY A 258 -0.81 4.00 -21.49
CA GLY A 258 -1.57 2.85 -21.92
C GLY A 258 -2.40 3.13 -23.17
N ALA A 259 -2.56 2.12 -24.02
CA ALA A 259 -3.38 2.21 -25.23
C ALA A 259 -4.01 0.87 -25.58
N LEU A 260 -5.17 0.91 -26.26
CA LEU A 260 -5.78 -0.23 -26.93
C LEU A 260 -5.87 0.09 -28.42
N ALA A 261 -5.24 -0.72 -29.25
CA ALA A 261 -5.19 -0.52 -30.70
C ALA A 261 -5.82 -1.71 -31.43
N GLY A 262 -6.66 -1.42 -32.43
CA GLY A 262 -7.33 -2.45 -33.25
C GLY A 262 -8.71 -2.89 -32.72
N LEU A 263 -9.43 -2.05 -31.98
CA LEU A 263 -10.80 -2.36 -31.55
C LEU A 263 -11.76 -2.51 -32.75
N THR A 264 -12.67 -3.47 -32.64
CA THR A 264 -13.81 -3.68 -33.55
C THR A 264 -15.04 -4.02 -32.70
N LEU A 265 -16.24 -3.97 -33.30
CA LEU A 265 -17.49 -4.25 -32.57
C LEU A 265 -17.61 -5.70 -32.06
N LYS A 266 -16.75 -6.63 -32.50
CA LYS A 266 -16.73 -8.01 -32.00
C LYS A 266 -16.04 -8.16 -30.64
N HIS A 267 -15.17 -7.22 -30.28
CA HIS A 267 -14.31 -7.36 -29.11
C HIS A 267 -15.10 -7.12 -27.83
N GLY A 268 -15.12 -8.14 -26.96
CA GLY A 268 -15.75 -8.08 -25.65
C GLY A 268 -14.75 -7.90 -24.50
N ARG A 269 -15.24 -8.05 -23.27
CA ARG A 269 -14.43 -7.97 -22.04
C ARG A 269 -13.27 -8.97 -22.05
N GLY A 270 -13.53 -10.22 -22.43
CA GLY A 270 -12.51 -11.28 -22.55
C GLY A 270 -11.36 -10.91 -23.49
N HIS A 271 -11.64 -10.26 -24.62
CA HIS A 271 -10.62 -9.78 -25.55
C HIS A 271 -9.76 -8.69 -24.92
N VAL A 272 -10.36 -7.68 -24.29
CA VAL A 272 -9.58 -6.60 -23.66
C VAL A 272 -8.71 -7.16 -22.54
N PHE A 273 -9.25 -8.07 -21.73
CA PHE A 273 -8.48 -8.74 -20.68
C PHE A 273 -7.33 -9.58 -21.25
N ARG A 274 -7.59 -10.39 -22.29
CA ARG A 274 -6.56 -11.17 -23.00
C ARG A 274 -5.47 -10.28 -23.57
N ALA A 275 -5.82 -9.18 -24.23
CA ALA A 275 -4.86 -8.23 -24.81
C ALA A 275 -3.97 -7.60 -23.73
N LEU A 276 -4.51 -7.32 -22.53
CA LEU A 276 -3.71 -6.82 -21.41
C LEU A 276 -2.71 -7.88 -20.91
N LEU A 277 -3.15 -9.13 -20.71
CA LEU A 277 -2.25 -10.23 -20.33
C LEU A 277 -1.13 -10.44 -21.36
N GLU A 278 -1.49 -10.47 -22.64
CA GLU A 278 -0.54 -10.59 -23.76
C GLU A 278 0.42 -9.40 -23.82
N SER A 279 -0.04 -8.17 -23.56
CA SER A 279 0.82 -6.98 -23.59
C SER A 279 1.91 -7.02 -22.52
N VAL A 280 1.58 -7.47 -21.30
CA VAL A 280 2.56 -7.62 -20.22
C VAL A 280 3.60 -8.69 -20.58
N ALA A 281 3.15 -9.84 -21.10
CA ALA A 281 4.04 -10.90 -21.55
C ALA A 281 4.92 -10.46 -22.73
N ALA A 282 4.37 -9.67 -23.66
CA ALA A 282 5.12 -9.10 -24.78
C ALA A 282 6.19 -8.11 -24.29
N GLY A 283 5.87 -7.27 -23.31
CA GLY A 283 6.86 -6.40 -22.66
C GLY A 283 8.00 -7.19 -22.01
N THR A 284 7.69 -8.28 -21.30
CA THR A 284 8.72 -9.20 -20.77
C THR A 284 9.58 -9.77 -21.91
N ALA A 285 8.97 -10.27 -22.98
CA ALA A 285 9.70 -10.83 -24.12
C ALA A 285 10.61 -9.80 -24.81
N LEU A 286 10.20 -8.53 -24.92
CA LEU A 286 11.06 -7.46 -25.46
C LEU A 286 12.26 -7.18 -24.55
N ILE A 287 12.08 -7.21 -23.23
CA ILE A 287 13.18 -7.05 -22.27
C ILE A 287 14.17 -8.21 -22.40
N LEU A 288 13.69 -9.45 -22.48
CA LEU A 288 14.55 -10.62 -22.70
C LEU A 288 15.34 -10.52 -24.02
N ARG A 289 14.69 -10.04 -25.10
CA ARG A 289 15.36 -9.77 -26.38
C ARG A 289 16.43 -8.67 -26.26
N ALA A 290 16.16 -7.60 -25.51
CA ALA A 290 17.13 -6.54 -25.27
C ALA A 290 18.34 -7.03 -24.47
N MET A 291 18.12 -7.84 -23.43
CA MET A 291 19.19 -8.49 -22.67
C MET A 291 20.01 -9.43 -23.58
N SER A 292 19.33 -10.23 -24.41
CA SER A 292 20.00 -11.16 -25.32
C SER A 292 20.83 -10.46 -26.38
N ALA A 293 20.31 -9.37 -26.95
CA ALA A 293 21.05 -8.53 -27.90
C ALA A 293 22.30 -7.88 -27.27
N ALA A 294 22.30 -7.65 -25.96
CA ALA A 294 23.46 -7.15 -25.24
C ALA A 294 24.47 -8.25 -24.86
N GLY A 295 24.16 -9.53 -25.09
CA GLY A 295 25.04 -10.68 -24.81
C GLY A 295 24.58 -11.61 -23.69
N TYR A 296 23.39 -11.39 -23.11
CA TYR A 296 22.83 -12.32 -22.13
C TYR A 296 22.38 -13.62 -22.82
N THR A 297 22.90 -14.76 -22.37
CA THR A 297 22.37 -16.06 -22.82
C THR A 297 21.08 -16.34 -22.05
N LEU A 298 19.95 -16.45 -22.77
CA LEU A 298 18.68 -16.76 -22.13
C LEU A 298 18.76 -18.12 -21.41
N PRO A 299 18.16 -18.23 -20.22
CA PRO A 299 18.19 -19.46 -19.45
C PRO A 299 17.39 -20.55 -20.17
N SER A 300 17.72 -21.81 -19.89
CA SER A 300 16.89 -22.95 -20.32
C SER A 300 15.51 -22.96 -19.65
N CYS A 301 15.35 -22.25 -18.54
CA CYS A 301 14.10 -22.07 -17.83
C CYS A 301 14.14 -20.83 -16.91
N ILE A 302 13.06 -20.06 -16.87
CA ILE A 302 12.89 -18.90 -15.96
C ILE A 302 12.12 -19.36 -14.72
N THR A 303 12.62 -19.09 -13.53
CA THR A 303 11.85 -19.35 -12.30
C THR A 303 10.94 -18.16 -11.99
N LEU A 304 9.64 -18.40 -11.86
CA LEU A 304 8.63 -17.36 -11.69
C LEU A 304 7.95 -17.48 -10.32
N ALA A 305 7.74 -16.33 -9.67
CA ALA A 305 6.89 -16.22 -8.48
C ALA A 305 5.99 -14.98 -8.52
N GLY A 306 5.01 -14.93 -7.60
CA GLY A 306 4.14 -13.80 -7.37
C GLY A 306 2.79 -13.88 -8.10
N GLY A 307 2.15 -12.73 -8.32
CA GLY A 307 0.73 -12.63 -8.70
C GLY A 307 0.35 -13.39 -9.97
N ALA A 308 1.22 -13.42 -10.98
CA ALA A 308 0.95 -14.12 -12.24
C ALA A 308 0.91 -15.64 -12.08
N ALA A 309 1.58 -16.20 -11.06
CA ALA A 309 1.58 -17.64 -10.78
C ALA A 309 0.18 -18.21 -10.46
N ARG A 310 -0.77 -17.34 -10.11
CA ARG A 310 -2.16 -17.71 -9.79
C ARG A 310 -3.04 -17.91 -11.04
N SER A 311 -2.56 -17.53 -12.22
CA SER A 311 -3.28 -17.70 -13.50
C SER A 311 -2.55 -18.69 -14.40
N ALA A 312 -3.14 -19.85 -14.63
CA ALA A 312 -2.57 -20.85 -15.55
C ALA A 312 -2.48 -20.32 -16.98
N LEU A 313 -3.49 -19.55 -17.42
CA LEU A 313 -3.49 -18.90 -18.72
C LEU A 313 -2.32 -17.92 -18.84
N TRP A 314 -2.14 -17.04 -17.85
CA TRP A 314 -1.11 -16.02 -17.93
C TRP A 314 0.30 -16.60 -17.89
N LEU A 315 0.52 -17.66 -17.11
CA LEU A 315 1.75 -18.44 -17.13
C LEU A 315 2.04 -19.00 -18.53
N GLN A 316 1.04 -19.61 -19.18
CA GLN A 316 1.20 -20.15 -20.53
C GLN A 316 1.52 -19.03 -21.54
N ILE A 317 0.82 -17.89 -21.48
CA ILE A 317 1.09 -16.72 -22.34
C ILE A 317 2.54 -16.23 -22.16
N HIS A 318 3.04 -16.14 -20.92
CA HIS A 318 4.44 -15.76 -20.68
C HIS A 318 5.44 -16.77 -21.27
N ALA A 319 5.19 -18.07 -21.12
CA ALA A 319 6.02 -19.12 -21.70
C ALA A 319 6.04 -19.03 -23.23
N ASP A 320 4.87 -18.96 -23.85
CA ASP A 320 4.72 -18.94 -25.31
C ASP A 320 5.27 -17.65 -25.93
N MET A 321 5.05 -16.50 -25.31
CA MET A 321 5.50 -15.20 -25.84
C MET A 321 7.02 -15.05 -25.75
N SER A 322 7.64 -15.60 -24.70
CA SER A 322 9.10 -15.58 -24.53
C SER A 322 9.80 -16.72 -25.27
N GLY A 323 9.10 -17.83 -25.53
CA GLY A 323 9.68 -19.07 -26.01
C GLY A 323 10.56 -19.78 -24.97
N VAL A 324 10.45 -19.41 -23.69
CA VAL A 324 11.28 -19.96 -22.61
C VAL A 324 10.39 -20.68 -21.59
N PRO A 325 10.71 -21.92 -21.20
CA PRO A 325 9.97 -22.63 -20.16
C PRO A 325 9.96 -21.86 -18.83
N LEU A 326 8.84 -21.94 -18.10
CA LEU A 326 8.71 -21.36 -16.77
C LEU A 326 8.74 -22.45 -15.70
N ARG A 327 9.35 -22.16 -14.56
CA ARG A 327 9.38 -23.02 -13.37
C ARG A 327 8.72 -22.32 -12.21
N LEU A 328 7.88 -23.05 -11.47
CA LEU A 328 7.26 -22.57 -10.24
C LEU A 328 7.81 -23.37 -9.06
N THR A 329 8.14 -22.65 -7.99
CA THR A 329 8.49 -23.22 -6.69
C THR A 329 7.25 -23.50 -5.87
N ARG A 330 7.32 -24.49 -4.99
CA ARG A 330 6.24 -24.85 -4.07
C ARG A 330 5.92 -23.71 -3.10
N GLU A 331 6.94 -23.03 -2.61
CA GLU A 331 6.76 -21.81 -1.82
C GLU A 331 6.58 -20.64 -2.77
N CYS A 332 5.44 -19.95 -2.64
CA CYS A 332 5.06 -18.84 -3.50
C CYS A 332 5.53 -17.49 -2.93
N GLU A 333 5.82 -17.41 -1.63
CA GLU A 333 6.38 -16.26 -0.95
C GLU A 333 7.92 -16.25 -1.04
N ALA A 334 8.43 -16.12 -2.26
CA ALA A 334 9.85 -16.20 -2.55
C ALA A 334 10.75 -15.30 -1.67
N PRO A 335 10.42 -14.02 -1.39
CA PRO A 335 11.25 -13.21 -0.48
C PRO A 335 11.30 -13.77 0.95
N MET A 336 10.21 -14.36 1.46
CA MET A 336 10.18 -14.95 2.80
C MET A 336 11.05 -16.21 2.87
N LEU A 337 10.96 -17.09 1.87
CA LEU A 337 11.85 -18.24 1.79
C LEU A 337 13.32 -17.82 1.64
N GLY A 338 13.60 -16.78 0.85
CA GLY A 338 14.92 -16.18 0.76
C GLY A 338 15.44 -15.70 2.11
N CYS A 339 14.63 -14.98 2.90
CA CYS A 339 14.98 -14.58 4.26
C CYS A 339 15.26 -15.79 5.16
N ALA A 340 14.45 -16.85 5.08
CA ALA A 340 14.66 -18.08 5.86
C ALA A 340 15.97 -18.79 5.48
N ILE A 341 16.30 -18.83 4.18
CA ILE A 341 17.57 -19.37 3.68
C ILE A 341 18.75 -18.57 4.24
N LEU A 342 18.70 -17.24 4.15
CA LEU A 342 19.75 -16.37 4.69
C LEU A 342 19.90 -16.55 6.22
N ALA A 343 18.78 -16.66 6.94
CA ALA A 343 18.77 -16.93 8.38
C ALA A 343 19.38 -18.30 8.73
N ALA A 344 19.07 -19.35 7.96
CA ALA A 344 19.62 -20.68 8.17
C ALA A 344 21.14 -20.71 7.96
N VAL A 345 21.66 -19.97 6.97
CA VAL A 345 23.10 -19.80 6.76
C VAL A 345 23.75 -19.04 7.91
N ALA A 346 23.18 -17.90 8.33
CA ALA A 346 23.71 -17.12 9.45
C ALA A 346 23.68 -17.88 10.79
N ALA A 347 22.71 -18.79 10.96
CA ALA A 347 22.61 -19.68 12.10
C ALA A 347 23.55 -20.90 12.03
N GLY A 348 24.29 -21.08 10.92
CA GLY A 348 25.24 -22.16 10.72
C GLY A 348 24.61 -23.51 10.38
N TRP A 349 23.33 -23.55 9.98
CA TRP A 349 22.66 -24.80 9.57
C TRP A 349 23.12 -25.27 8.20
N TYR A 350 23.55 -24.34 7.36
CA TYR A 350 24.15 -24.59 6.05
C TYR A 350 25.44 -23.77 5.90
N PRO A 351 26.43 -24.29 5.16
CA PRO A 351 27.72 -23.60 5.01
C PRO A 351 27.63 -22.33 4.17
N ASP A 352 26.71 -22.29 3.19
CA ASP A 352 26.52 -21.18 2.28
C ASP A 352 25.09 -21.14 1.72
N VAL A 353 24.76 -20.03 1.04
CA VAL A 353 23.44 -19.81 0.44
C VAL A 353 23.13 -20.82 -0.67
N PRO A 354 24.02 -21.14 -1.63
CA PRO A 354 23.75 -22.17 -2.63
C PRO A 354 23.41 -23.54 -2.02
N GLY A 355 24.12 -23.97 -0.97
CA GLY A 355 23.87 -25.21 -0.26
C GLY A 355 22.52 -25.21 0.45
N ALA A 356 22.15 -24.10 1.11
CA ALA A 356 20.82 -23.96 1.71
C ALA A 356 19.70 -23.98 0.66
N VAL A 357 19.88 -23.29 -0.47
CA VAL A 357 18.94 -23.28 -1.61
C VAL A 357 18.63 -24.70 -2.10
N GLN A 358 19.65 -25.55 -2.25
CA GLN A 358 19.47 -26.93 -2.72
C GLN A 358 18.55 -27.76 -1.83
N HIS A 359 18.50 -27.46 -0.53
CA HIS A 359 17.70 -28.21 0.44
C HIS A 359 16.34 -27.57 0.71
N MET A 360 16.23 -26.24 0.63
CA MET A 360 15.05 -25.49 1.05
C MET A 360 14.14 -25.07 -0.11
N VAL A 361 14.68 -24.95 -1.33
CA VAL A 361 13.89 -24.56 -2.51
C VAL A 361 13.40 -25.81 -3.22
N HIS A 362 12.08 -25.98 -3.27
CA HIS A 362 11.45 -27.12 -3.94
C HIS A 362 10.68 -26.66 -5.17
N VAL A 363 10.98 -27.29 -6.30
CA VAL A 363 10.23 -27.08 -7.54
C VAL A 363 8.91 -27.84 -7.46
N GLU A 364 7.81 -27.18 -7.81
CA GLU A 364 6.49 -27.79 -7.84
C GLU A 364 6.10 -28.24 -9.26
N ARG A 365 6.22 -27.35 -10.23
CA ARG A 365 5.84 -27.63 -11.63
C ARG A 365 6.59 -26.77 -12.62
N GLN A 366 6.52 -27.15 -13.89
CA GLN A 366 7.02 -26.37 -15.03
C GLN A 366 5.91 -26.17 -16.07
N VAL A 367 5.99 -25.06 -16.79
CA VAL A 367 5.13 -24.70 -17.90
C VAL A 367 6.00 -24.58 -19.13
N ALA A 368 5.86 -25.51 -20.07
CA ALA A 368 6.60 -25.48 -21.33
C ALA A 368 5.87 -24.58 -22.34
N PRO A 369 6.61 -23.86 -23.21
CA PRO A 369 6.00 -23.12 -24.30
C PRO A 369 5.37 -24.09 -25.31
N ASP A 370 4.19 -23.77 -25.82
CA ASP A 370 3.58 -24.47 -26.94
C ASP A 370 4.21 -23.96 -28.26
N PRO A 371 4.89 -24.82 -29.04
CA PRO A 371 5.52 -24.42 -30.31
C PRO A 371 4.56 -23.75 -31.30
N ALA A 372 3.28 -24.17 -31.34
CA ALA A 372 2.29 -23.56 -32.23
C ALA A 372 1.91 -22.15 -31.75
N ALA A 373 1.76 -21.96 -30.44
CA ALA A 373 1.48 -20.65 -29.85
C ALA A 373 2.68 -19.71 -29.97
N VAL A 374 3.92 -20.18 -29.77
CA VAL A 374 5.15 -19.42 -29.99
C VAL A 374 5.19 -18.86 -31.42
N ALA A 375 4.89 -19.70 -32.42
CA ALA A 375 4.81 -19.26 -33.81
C ALA A 375 3.67 -18.24 -34.02
N ALA A 376 2.51 -18.45 -33.40
CA ALA A 376 1.36 -17.55 -33.48
C ALA A 376 1.63 -16.17 -32.84
N TYR A 377 2.46 -16.10 -31.79
CA TYR A 377 2.80 -14.84 -31.11
C TYR A 377 3.86 -14.00 -31.81
N ALA A 378 4.55 -14.53 -32.83
CA ALA A 378 5.57 -13.77 -33.56
C ALA A 378 5.03 -12.45 -34.14
N ALA A 379 3.87 -12.49 -34.80
CA ALA A 379 3.23 -11.29 -35.37
C ALA A 379 2.64 -10.34 -34.30
N PRO A 380 1.87 -10.82 -33.30
CA PRO A 380 1.45 -9.99 -32.16
C PRO A 380 2.59 -9.27 -31.45
N LEU A 381 3.70 -9.95 -31.20
CA LEU A 381 4.86 -9.35 -30.54
C LEU A 381 5.51 -8.26 -31.41
N ALA A 382 5.58 -8.46 -32.73
CA ALA A 382 6.03 -7.42 -33.66
C ALA A 382 5.09 -6.19 -33.67
N ARG A 383 3.77 -6.41 -33.65
CA ARG A 383 2.78 -5.32 -33.54
C ARG A 383 2.93 -4.55 -32.23
N TYR A 384 3.06 -5.26 -31.11
CA TYR A 384 3.30 -4.67 -29.79
C TYR A 384 4.56 -3.80 -29.78
N ALA A 385 5.67 -4.30 -30.32
CA ALA A 385 6.93 -3.55 -30.41
C ALA A 385 6.82 -2.28 -31.26
N ALA A 386 6.01 -2.30 -32.33
CA ALA A 386 5.77 -1.14 -33.20
C ALA A 386 4.80 -0.11 -32.58
N LEU A 387 4.01 -0.49 -31.59
CA LEU A 387 2.95 0.36 -31.03
C LEU A 387 3.51 1.55 -30.24
N TYR A 388 4.51 1.31 -29.38
CA TYR A 388 5.14 2.38 -28.60
C TYR A 388 5.75 3.50 -29.47
N PRO A 389 6.65 3.24 -30.44
CA PRO A 389 7.25 4.33 -31.22
C PRO A 389 6.22 5.09 -32.06
N ALA A 390 5.13 4.45 -32.48
CA ALA A 390 4.04 5.10 -33.19
C ALA A 390 3.23 6.08 -32.31
N LEU A 391 3.06 5.75 -31.01
CA LEU A 391 2.25 6.54 -30.09
C LEU A 391 3.05 7.52 -29.22
N ALA A 392 4.36 7.32 -29.06
CA ALA A 392 5.21 8.15 -28.21
C ALA A 392 5.10 9.66 -28.51
N PRO A 393 5.11 10.14 -29.78
CA PRO A 393 4.95 11.57 -30.06
C PRO A 393 3.63 12.15 -29.54
N LEU A 394 2.54 11.37 -29.57
CA LEU A 394 1.24 11.78 -29.06
C LEU A 394 1.27 11.88 -27.53
N PHE A 395 1.85 10.89 -26.86
CA PHE A 395 1.95 10.88 -25.39
C PHE A 395 2.79 12.05 -24.86
N HIS A 396 3.89 12.37 -25.53
CA HIS A 396 4.75 13.49 -25.14
C HIS A 396 4.04 14.82 -25.37
N GLY A 397 3.37 14.99 -26.52
CA GLY A 397 2.60 16.20 -26.82
C GLY A 397 1.43 16.44 -25.86
N LEU A 398 0.81 15.38 -25.30
CA LEU A 398 -0.22 15.54 -24.27
C LEU A 398 0.32 16.24 -23.02
N HIS A 399 1.58 15.98 -22.65
CA HIS A 399 2.22 16.58 -21.47
C HIS A 399 2.49 18.08 -21.62
N ASP A 400 2.59 18.58 -22.85
CA ASP A 400 2.81 20.00 -23.13
C ASP A 400 1.54 20.85 -22.99
N THR A 401 0.38 20.20 -22.76
CA THR A 401 -0.90 20.87 -22.53
C THR A 401 -1.22 21.02 -21.03
N PRO A 402 -1.90 22.10 -20.60
CA PRO A 402 -2.35 22.27 -19.21
C PRO A 402 -3.23 21.10 -18.70
N ALA A 403 -4.01 20.47 -19.59
CA ALA A 403 -4.87 19.33 -19.26
C ALA A 403 -4.06 18.03 -19.04
N GLY A 404 -2.99 17.80 -19.80
CA GLY A 404 -2.12 16.64 -19.59
C GLY A 404 -1.29 16.73 -18.32
N GLN A 405 -0.96 17.94 -17.86
CA GLN A 405 -0.31 18.16 -16.55
C GLN A 405 -1.25 17.77 -15.39
N ALA A 406 -2.56 18.01 -15.52
CA ALA A 406 -3.56 17.63 -14.51
C ALA A 406 -3.82 16.11 -14.46
N ALA A 407 -3.83 15.41 -15.60
CA ALA A 407 -4.01 13.96 -15.67
C ALA A 407 -2.86 13.17 -15.00
N ASN A 408 -1.66 13.75 -14.94
CA ASN A 408 -0.48 13.15 -14.31
C ASN A 408 -0.43 13.36 -12.78
N GLY A 409 -1.30 14.21 -12.21
CA GLY A 409 -1.36 14.51 -10.77
C GLY A 409 -1.86 13.35 -9.91
N ALA A 410 -2.54 12.35 -10.50
CA ALA A 410 -3.04 11.18 -9.77
C ALA A 410 -1.99 10.08 -9.55
N GLY A 411 -0.76 10.27 -10.04
CA GLY A 411 0.32 9.28 -9.98
C GLY A 411 1.72 9.90 -9.96
N GLY A 412 1.98 10.83 -9.03
CA GLY A 412 3.33 11.25 -8.64
C GLY A 412 3.98 12.41 -9.44
N SER A 413 4.45 13.42 -8.70
CA SER A 413 5.43 14.50 -9.08
C SER A 413 4.95 15.80 -9.74
N GLY A 414 3.82 16.39 -9.33
CA GLY A 414 3.38 17.71 -9.84
C GLY A 414 4.13 18.97 -9.36
N GLY A 415 5.31 18.87 -8.71
CA GLY A 415 5.95 20.01 -8.02
C GLY A 415 7.15 20.68 -8.71
N ALA A 416 7.61 20.21 -9.88
CA ALA A 416 8.95 20.55 -10.38
C ALA A 416 9.02 21.70 -11.41
N GLN A 417 7.90 22.17 -11.97
CA GLN A 417 7.94 23.08 -13.12
C GLN A 417 8.00 24.59 -12.78
N ALA A 418 7.62 25.00 -11.56
CA ALA A 418 7.76 26.41 -11.16
C ALA A 418 9.22 26.81 -10.84
N ALA A 419 10.09 25.86 -10.50
CA ALA A 419 11.48 26.11 -10.13
C ALA A 419 12.47 26.07 -11.32
N ALA A 420 12.10 25.42 -12.43
CA ALA A 420 12.98 25.30 -13.61
C ALA A 420 13.19 26.65 -14.33
N ALA A 421 12.16 27.50 -14.37
CA ALA A 421 12.25 28.84 -14.98
C ALA A 421 13.15 29.82 -14.20
N SER A 422 13.49 29.48 -12.95
CA SER A 422 14.37 30.28 -12.08
C SER A 422 15.86 29.90 -12.24
N VAL A 423 16.15 28.68 -12.66
CA VAL A 423 17.53 28.14 -12.74
C VAL A 423 18.17 28.37 -14.11
N GLU A 424 17.40 28.40 -15.19
CA GLU A 424 17.93 28.74 -16.53
C GLU A 424 18.47 30.18 -16.63
N ARG A 425 18.02 31.10 -15.76
CA ARG A 425 18.55 32.48 -15.71
C ARG A 425 19.86 32.63 -14.94
N ALA A 426 20.32 31.62 -14.22
CA ALA A 426 21.56 31.66 -13.44
C ALA A 426 22.78 31.10 -14.20
N ALA A 427 22.58 30.44 -15.35
CA ALA A 427 23.64 29.76 -16.10
C ALA A 427 24.21 30.55 -17.30
N SER A 428 23.69 31.75 -17.61
CA SER A 428 24.26 32.64 -18.63
C SER A 428 24.87 33.88 -17.97
N GLY A 429 26.20 33.91 -17.85
CA GLY A 429 26.93 34.94 -17.13
C GLY A 429 26.89 36.34 -17.75
N GLY A 430 26.91 37.36 -16.88
CA GLY A 430 27.18 38.76 -17.18
C GLY A 430 27.28 39.58 -15.90
N VAL A 431 28.47 40.13 -15.61
CA VAL A 431 28.76 41.00 -14.46
C VAL A 431 28.07 42.36 -14.65
N VAL A 432 27.19 42.77 -13.73
CA VAL A 432 26.79 44.18 -13.56
C VAL A 432 26.57 44.48 -12.07
N SER A 433 27.09 45.63 -11.65
CA SER A 433 27.13 46.22 -10.31
C SER A 433 25.75 46.56 -9.71
N ALA A 434 25.75 46.71 -8.39
CA ALA A 434 24.64 47.16 -7.57
C ALA A 434 24.08 48.54 -8.00
N GLU A 435 22.77 48.61 -8.22
CA GLU A 435 21.88 49.70 -7.80
C GLU A 435 20.41 49.30 -8.02
N GLY A 436 19.52 49.81 -7.15
CA GLY A 436 18.24 49.21 -6.82
C GLY A 436 17.17 49.20 -7.91
N VAL A 437 16.34 48.15 -7.84
CA VAL A 437 14.93 48.21 -8.25
C VAL A 437 14.13 47.48 -7.17
N ALA A 438 13.43 48.26 -6.35
CA ALA A 438 12.40 47.75 -5.46
C ALA A 438 11.24 47.22 -6.31
N LEU A 439 10.90 45.94 -6.16
CA LEU A 439 9.61 45.41 -6.59
C LEU A 439 8.80 45.16 -5.32
N GLU A 440 7.82 46.03 -5.09
CA GLU A 440 6.76 45.85 -4.11
C GLU A 440 6.02 44.54 -4.39
N LEU A 441 6.17 43.57 -3.48
CA LEU A 441 5.25 42.44 -3.39
C LEU A 441 3.95 42.98 -2.80
N ALA A 442 2.95 43.19 -3.67
CA ALA A 442 1.58 43.43 -3.28
C ALA A 442 1.09 42.28 -2.39
N THR A 443 1.04 42.52 -1.09
CA THR A 443 0.38 41.66 -0.11
C THR A 443 -1.13 41.77 -0.30
N GLY A 444 -1.69 40.98 -1.21
CA GLY A 444 -3.12 40.67 -1.22
C GLY A 444 -3.44 39.70 -0.08
N PRO A 445 -4.56 39.89 0.65
CA PRO A 445 -4.86 39.10 1.84
C PRO A 445 -5.10 37.63 1.47
N ALA A 446 -4.49 36.73 2.24
CA ALA A 446 -4.76 35.30 2.21
C ALA A 446 -6.27 35.04 2.37
N PRO A 447 -6.84 34.02 1.70
CA PRO A 447 -8.20 33.60 1.98
C PRO A 447 -8.27 33.23 3.45
N THR A 448 -9.10 33.98 4.18
CA THR A 448 -9.41 33.76 5.57
C THR A 448 -9.99 32.36 5.73
N ALA A 449 -9.15 31.43 6.19
CA ALA A 449 -9.64 30.29 6.93
C ALA A 449 -10.44 30.87 8.09
N ALA A 450 -11.76 30.81 8.00
CA ALA A 450 -12.61 31.08 9.13
C ALA A 450 -12.19 30.10 10.23
N ALA A 451 -11.47 30.63 11.21
CA ALA A 451 -11.29 30.03 12.51
C ALA A 451 -12.68 29.84 13.12
N THR A 452 -13.34 28.75 12.76
CA THR A 452 -14.28 28.11 13.67
C THR A 452 -13.40 27.36 14.65
N GLY A 453 -13.45 27.81 15.90
CA GLY A 453 -12.54 27.38 16.93
C GLY A 453 -12.36 25.87 16.91
N ALA A 454 -11.09 25.45 16.91
CA ALA A 454 -10.74 24.24 17.62
C ALA A 454 -11.27 24.44 19.04
N GLY A 455 -12.49 23.94 19.27
CA GLY A 455 -12.98 23.68 20.61
C GLY A 455 -11.91 22.80 21.22
N SER A 456 -11.16 23.37 22.16
CA SER A 456 -10.42 22.60 23.13
C SER A 456 -11.25 21.40 23.51
N ALA A 457 -10.67 20.20 23.38
CA ALA A 457 -11.20 19.03 24.05
C ALA A 457 -11.62 19.46 25.46
N PRO A 458 -12.88 19.25 25.88
CA PRO A 458 -13.14 19.28 27.30
C PRO A 458 -12.25 18.18 27.87
N GLY A 459 -11.22 18.60 28.60
CA GLY A 459 -10.46 17.69 29.43
C GLY A 459 -11.43 16.96 30.37
N GLY A 460 -11.09 15.71 30.66
CA GLY A 460 -11.75 14.95 31.72
C GLY A 460 -12.20 13.58 31.25
N ALA A 461 -11.56 12.55 31.80
CA ALA A 461 -12.15 11.23 31.99
C ALA A 461 -13.33 11.32 32.99
N GLY A 462 -14.37 12.07 32.62
CA GLY A 462 -15.58 12.32 33.41
C GLY A 462 -16.64 12.99 32.56
N GLY A 463 -17.43 12.21 31.83
CA GLY A 463 -18.55 12.70 31.00
C GLY A 463 -19.54 11.56 30.77
N GLY A 464 -20.82 11.80 31.03
CA GLY A 464 -21.87 10.77 31.15
C GLY A 464 -22.11 9.90 29.91
N VAL A 465 -22.97 8.89 30.09
CA VAL A 465 -23.37 7.95 29.02
C VAL A 465 -24.01 8.69 27.84
N ILE A 466 -23.56 8.36 26.64
CA ILE A 466 -24.03 8.91 25.38
C ILE A 466 -25.22 8.08 24.90
N ILE A 467 -26.34 8.74 24.60
CA ILE A 467 -27.46 8.14 23.86
C ILE A 467 -27.34 8.58 22.40
N ALA A 468 -27.32 7.61 21.49
CA ALA A 468 -27.13 7.81 20.06
C ALA A 468 -28.35 7.25 19.29
N PRO A 469 -29.28 8.10 18.82
CA PRO A 469 -30.37 7.65 17.97
C PRO A 469 -29.85 7.02 16.68
N SER A 470 -30.29 5.80 16.34
CA SER A 470 -29.96 5.17 15.05
C SER A 470 -30.92 5.63 13.98
N ILE A 471 -30.37 6.35 13.00
CA ILE A 471 -31.13 6.93 11.89
C ILE A 471 -31.76 5.85 10.98
N LEU A 472 -31.31 4.59 11.08
CA LEU A 472 -31.87 3.45 10.36
C LEU A 472 -33.35 3.20 10.69
N ALA A 473 -33.82 3.64 11.87
CA ALA A 473 -35.22 3.51 12.26
C ALA A 473 -36.08 4.75 11.96
N ALA A 474 -35.49 5.80 11.39
CA ALA A 474 -36.21 7.02 11.05
C ALA A 474 -36.94 6.91 9.70
N ASP A 475 -37.78 7.89 9.40
CA ASP A 475 -38.39 8.02 8.07
C ASP A 475 -37.32 8.41 7.03
N PHE A 476 -36.97 7.47 6.15
CA PHE A 476 -35.98 7.64 5.08
C PHE A 476 -36.34 8.77 4.12
N ALA A 477 -37.63 9.11 3.97
CA ALA A 477 -38.05 10.26 3.17
C ALA A 477 -37.70 11.60 3.82
N ASN A 478 -37.38 11.63 5.13
CA ASN A 478 -37.16 12.85 5.89
C ASN A 478 -36.05 12.74 6.97
N LEU A 479 -34.90 12.17 6.58
CA LEU A 479 -33.76 11.98 7.49
C LEU A 479 -33.21 13.29 8.11
N ALA A 480 -33.34 14.42 7.40
CA ALA A 480 -32.88 15.71 7.92
C ALA A 480 -33.72 16.21 9.11
N ALA A 481 -35.03 15.95 9.13
CA ALA A 481 -35.87 16.28 10.27
C ALA A 481 -35.53 15.40 11.49
N ALA A 482 -35.37 14.09 11.26
CA ALA A 482 -34.98 13.13 12.31
C ALA A 482 -33.64 13.50 12.97
N ALA A 483 -32.65 13.93 12.18
CA ALA A 483 -31.37 14.40 12.70
C ALA A 483 -31.50 15.65 13.59
N ARG A 484 -32.30 16.63 13.15
CA ARG A 484 -32.55 17.87 13.93
C ARG A 484 -33.36 17.61 15.19
N GLU A 485 -34.34 16.71 15.12
CA GLU A 485 -35.13 16.30 16.28
C GLU A 485 -34.25 15.60 17.32
N SER A 486 -33.35 14.72 16.86
CA SER A 486 -32.35 14.07 17.73
C SER A 486 -31.43 15.08 18.42
N GLU A 487 -30.96 16.10 17.68
CA GLU A 487 -30.15 17.19 18.24
C GLU A 487 -30.93 18.03 19.24
N ALA A 488 -32.16 18.44 18.90
CA ALA A 488 -33.03 19.23 19.78
C ALA A 488 -33.40 18.46 21.06
N ALA A 489 -33.56 17.14 20.96
CA ALA A 489 -33.81 16.27 22.10
C ALA A 489 -32.55 16.01 22.94
N GLY A 490 -31.37 16.53 22.55
CA GLY A 490 -30.13 16.44 23.31
C GLY A 490 -29.40 15.11 23.20
N ALA A 491 -29.47 14.44 22.04
CA ALA A 491 -28.64 13.27 21.76
C ALA A 491 -27.15 13.63 21.79
N GLY A 492 -26.31 12.66 22.15
CA GLY A 492 -24.86 12.90 22.19
C GLY A 492 -24.21 12.69 20.83
N TRP A 493 -24.62 11.64 20.11
CA TRP A 493 -24.20 11.31 18.74
C TRP A 493 -25.43 11.00 17.87
N LEU A 494 -25.25 11.00 16.55
CA LEU A 494 -26.22 10.42 15.62
C LEU A 494 -25.61 9.17 14.99
N HIS A 495 -26.22 8.01 15.22
CA HIS A 495 -25.70 6.73 14.74
C HIS A 495 -26.21 6.43 13.33
N VAL A 496 -25.30 5.99 12.46
CA VAL A 496 -25.56 5.74 11.04
C VAL A 496 -25.04 4.36 10.64
N ASP A 497 -25.97 3.44 10.47
CA ASP A 497 -25.73 2.10 9.94
C ASP A 497 -25.62 2.12 8.42
N ALA A 498 -24.39 2.09 7.89
CA ALA A 498 -24.08 2.17 6.46
C ALA A 498 -23.69 0.78 5.90
N PHE A 499 -24.67 0.11 5.29
CA PHE A 499 -24.58 -1.28 4.83
C PHE A 499 -24.75 -1.36 3.30
N ASP A 500 -23.97 -2.22 2.64
CA ASP A 500 -23.99 -2.39 1.18
C ASP A 500 -24.50 -3.78 0.74
N GLY A 501 -24.93 -4.61 1.68
CA GLY A 501 -25.40 -5.97 1.46
C GLY A 501 -24.33 -6.97 1.02
N SER A 502 -23.05 -6.57 0.99
CA SER A 502 -21.94 -7.41 0.52
C SER A 502 -21.47 -8.43 1.57
N TRP A 503 -21.68 -8.15 2.85
CA TRP A 503 -21.24 -9.02 3.93
C TRP A 503 -22.28 -10.12 4.21
N SER A 504 -21.85 -11.38 4.25
CA SER A 504 -22.77 -12.53 4.35
C SER A 504 -23.64 -12.53 5.61
N ALA A 505 -23.17 -11.91 6.71
CA ALA A 505 -23.92 -11.77 7.96
C ALA A 505 -24.88 -10.57 7.96
N CYS A 506 -24.74 -9.61 7.03
CA CYS A 506 -25.61 -8.46 6.88
C CYS A 506 -25.92 -8.22 5.40
N ARG A 507 -27.02 -8.78 4.90
CA ARG A 507 -27.44 -8.65 3.50
C ARG A 507 -28.27 -7.37 3.23
N ASN A 508 -28.39 -6.50 4.23
CA ASN A 508 -29.15 -5.25 4.10
C ASN A 508 -28.38 -4.21 3.29
N PHE A 509 -29.11 -3.43 2.49
CA PHE A 509 -28.60 -2.24 1.83
C PHE A 509 -29.31 -1.03 2.41
N THR A 510 -28.57 -0.12 3.04
CA THR A 510 -29.14 1.00 3.79
C THR A 510 -28.73 2.35 3.17
N VAL A 511 -27.71 2.98 3.72
CA VAL A 511 -27.24 4.32 3.36
C VAL A 511 -25.74 4.31 3.11
N GLY A 512 -25.24 5.37 2.49
CA GLY A 512 -23.81 5.52 2.18
C GLY A 512 -23.34 6.97 2.29
N PRO A 513 -22.11 7.26 1.81
CA PRO A 513 -21.48 8.57 1.94
C PRO A 513 -22.35 9.79 1.52
N PRO A 514 -23.17 9.73 0.46
CA PRO A 514 -24.05 10.86 0.10
C PRO A 514 -25.06 11.22 1.19
N VAL A 515 -25.60 10.21 1.90
CA VAL A 515 -26.55 10.43 3.01
C VAL A 515 -25.82 10.96 4.23
N VAL A 516 -24.64 10.40 4.55
CA VAL A 516 -23.77 10.91 5.64
C VAL A 516 -23.47 12.40 5.41
N ALA A 517 -23.12 12.79 4.19
CA ALA A 517 -22.89 14.18 3.83
C ALA A 517 -24.14 15.06 3.95
N ALA A 518 -25.32 14.52 3.66
CA ALA A 518 -26.58 15.23 3.85
C ALA A 518 -26.92 15.44 5.33
N LEU A 519 -26.71 14.40 6.16
CA LEU A 519 -26.88 14.46 7.61
C LEU A 519 -25.89 15.45 8.24
N ALA A 520 -24.64 15.47 7.80
CA ALA A 520 -23.61 16.39 8.30
C ALA A 520 -23.96 17.87 8.06
N ARG A 521 -24.82 18.17 7.07
CA ARG A 521 -25.36 19.52 6.85
C ARG A 521 -26.62 19.81 7.67
N ALA A 522 -27.30 18.78 8.14
CA ALA A 522 -28.59 18.89 8.82
C ALA A 522 -28.46 18.99 10.35
N THR A 523 -27.37 18.49 10.95
CA THR A 523 -27.13 18.47 12.39
C THR A 523 -25.69 18.82 12.77
N ARG A 524 -25.48 19.28 14.01
CA ARG A 524 -24.15 19.45 14.62
C ARG A 524 -23.68 18.23 15.42
N LEU A 525 -24.52 17.21 15.56
CA LEU A 525 -24.15 15.99 16.27
C LEU A 525 -22.99 15.27 15.56
N PRO A 526 -22.02 14.71 16.31
CA PRO A 526 -21.02 13.83 15.73
C PRO A 526 -21.69 12.63 15.07
N LEU A 527 -21.40 12.41 13.78
CA LEU A 527 -21.92 11.27 13.03
C LEU A 527 -21.06 10.03 13.33
N ASP A 528 -21.68 9.04 13.97
CA ASP A 528 -21.08 7.77 14.34
C ASP A 528 -21.46 6.71 13.29
N VAL A 529 -20.54 6.38 12.39
CA VAL A 529 -20.83 5.53 11.22
C VAL A 529 -20.38 4.09 11.47
N HIS A 530 -21.32 3.17 11.45
CA HIS A 530 -21.09 1.73 11.57
C HIS A 530 -21.15 1.06 10.18
N LEU A 531 -20.08 0.35 9.81
CA LEU A 531 -19.94 -0.34 8.53
C LEU A 531 -20.06 -1.85 8.67
N ALA A 532 -21.18 -2.40 8.20
CA ALA A 532 -21.36 -3.84 7.98
C ALA A 532 -21.23 -4.17 6.49
N VAL A 533 -19.98 -4.18 6.00
CA VAL A 533 -19.61 -4.39 4.59
C VAL A 533 -18.39 -5.31 4.47
N GLN A 534 -18.27 -6.06 3.38
CA GLN A 534 -17.17 -7.02 3.18
C GLN A 534 -15.80 -6.33 2.99
N HIS A 535 -15.77 -5.12 2.44
CA HIS A 535 -14.54 -4.39 2.11
C HIS A 535 -14.63 -2.91 2.55
N PRO A 536 -14.50 -2.60 3.85
CA PRO A 536 -14.74 -1.25 4.39
C PRO A 536 -13.75 -0.21 3.88
N GLY A 537 -12.53 -0.61 3.51
CA GLY A 537 -11.51 0.30 2.97
C GLY A 537 -11.96 1.06 1.72
N ARG A 538 -12.97 0.57 1.00
CA ARG A 538 -13.56 1.29 -0.14
C ARG A 538 -14.29 2.58 0.24
N TYR A 539 -14.75 2.68 1.48
CA TYR A 539 -15.64 3.74 1.94
C TYR A 539 -14.97 4.76 2.87
N ILE A 540 -13.85 4.42 3.50
CA ILE A 540 -13.18 5.26 4.52
C ILE A 540 -12.99 6.70 4.02
N ASP A 541 -12.26 6.91 2.92
CA ASP A 541 -11.99 8.26 2.41
C ASP A 541 -13.27 9.03 2.05
N SER A 542 -14.28 8.34 1.51
CA SER A 542 -15.55 8.97 1.15
C SER A 542 -16.38 9.36 2.37
N LEU A 543 -16.31 8.58 3.45
CA LEU A 543 -16.99 8.86 4.72
C LEU A 543 -16.29 9.97 5.50
N VAL A 544 -14.96 10.01 5.48
CA VAL A 544 -14.16 11.12 6.01
C VAL A 544 -14.58 12.42 5.32
N LYS A 545 -14.62 12.44 3.97
CA LYS A 545 -15.07 13.60 3.19
C LYS A 545 -16.54 13.95 3.44
N ALA A 546 -17.38 12.96 3.74
CA ALA A 546 -18.79 13.16 4.04
C ALA A 546 -19.05 13.76 5.43
N GLY A 547 -18.02 13.89 6.28
CA GLY A 547 -18.16 14.47 7.62
C GLY A 547 -18.46 13.45 8.72
N ALA A 548 -18.08 12.19 8.53
CA ALA A 548 -18.10 11.21 9.63
C ALA A 548 -17.19 11.68 10.78
N ALA A 549 -17.63 11.49 12.02
CA ALA A 549 -16.85 11.81 13.22
C ALA A 549 -16.21 10.55 13.84
N GLY A 550 -16.73 9.38 13.52
CA GLY A 550 -16.17 8.08 13.84
C GLY A 550 -16.58 7.05 12.78
N ILE A 551 -15.71 6.06 12.56
CA ILE A 551 -15.99 4.92 11.69
C ILE A 551 -15.70 3.64 12.47
N THR A 552 -16.70 2.77 12.55
CA THR A 552 -16.62 1.46 13.20
C THR A 552 -16.74 0.36 12.17
N VAL A 553 -15.77 -0.55 12.13
CA VAL A 553 -15.72 -1.69 11.20
C VAL A 553 -15.79 -3.02 11.95
N HIS A 554 -16.38 -4.03 11.33
CA HIS A 554 -16.51 -5.36 11.94
C HIS A 554 -15.17 -6.09 12.12
N TRP A 555 -15.03 -6.81 13.22
CA TRP A 555 -13.91 -7.74 13.44
C TRP A 555 -13.91 -8.89 12.42
N GLU A 556 -15.09 -9.33 12.01
CA GLU A 556 -15.31 -10.56 11.24
C GLU A 556 -14.99 -10.46 9.74
N ILE A 557 -14.66 -9.27 9.24
CA ILE A 557 -14.55 -9.00 7.80
C ILE A 557 -13.19 -9.36 7.19
N GLY A 558 -12.19 -9.70 8.00
CA GLY A 558 -10.85 -10.03 7.50
C GLY A 558 -9.85 -10.39 8.61
N PRO A 559 -8.59 -10.64 8.25
CA PRO A 559 -7.52 -10.93 9.20
C PRO A 559 -7.20 -9.70 10.08
N GLU A 560 -6.68 -9.94 11.29
CA GLU A 560 -6.34 -8.87 12.25
C GLU A 560 -5.38 -7.82 11.69
N THR A 561 -4.47 -8.22 10.80
CA THR A 561 -3.53 -7.31 10.13
C THR A 561 -4.24 -6.29 9.23
N GLU A 562 -5.30 -6.70 8.53
CA GLU A 562 -6.10 -5.80 7.72
C GLU A 562 -6.92 -4.85 8.60
N LEU A 563 -7.49 -5.35 9.69
CA LEU A 563 -8.19 -4.54 10.67
C LEU A 563 -7.27 -3.45 11.25
N ALA A 564 -6.04 -3.80 11.64
CA ALA A 564 -5.05 -2.84 12.14
C ALA A 564 -4.73 -1.73 11.13
N VAL A 565 -4.62 -2.07 9.84
CA VAL A 565 -4.42 -1.09 8.76
C VAL A 565 -5.62 -0.14 8.64
N LEU A 566 -6.85 -0.67 8.68
CA LEU A 566 -8.07 0.14 8.61
C LEU A 566 -8.20 1.09 9.81
N LEU A 567 -7.92 0.61 11.03
CA LEU A 567 -7.92 1.44 12.23
C LEU A 567 -6.86 2.54 12.14
N GLY A 568 -5.66 2.22 11.67
CA GLY A 568 -4.59 3.20 11.42
C GLY A 568 -4.99 4.27 10.39
N TRP A 569 -5.68 3.86 9.31
CA TRP A 569 -6.19 4.77 8.28
C TRP A 569 -7.24 5.72 8.86
N ILE A 570 -8.24 5.22 9.60
CA ILE A 570 -9.30 6.03 10.21
C ILE A 570 -8.71 7.04 11.21
N ARG A 571 -7.78 6.61 12.07
CA ARG A 571 -7.11 7.50 13.04
C ARG A 571 -6.20 8.52 12.34
N GLY A 572 -5.50 8.11 11.29
CA GLY A 572 -4.67 9.00 10.47
C GLY A 572 -5.48 10.11 9.79
N ALA A 573 -6.77 9.88 9.56
CA ALA A 573 -7.72 10.88 9.09
C ALA A 573 -8.32 11.77 10.21
N GLY A 574 -7.93 11.54 11.47
CA GLY A 574 -8.40 12.32 12.63
C GLY A 574 -9.77 11.90 13.19
N LEU A 575 -10.31 10.75 12.76
CA LEU A 575 -11.60 10.22 13.22
C LEU A 575 -11.42 9.22 14.38
N ARG A 576 -12.50 8.97 15.13
CA ARG A 576 -12.55 7.84 16.07
C ARG A 576 -12.58 6.52 15.29
N ALA A 577 -11.67 5.61 15.60
CA ALA A 577 -11.63 4.30 14.98
C ALA A 577 -12.24 3.24 15.91
N GLY A 578 -13.31 2.59 15.43
CA GLY A 578 -14.06 1.60 16.18
C GLY A 578 -13.97 0.19 15.60
N VAL A 579 -14.16 -0.81 16.46
CA VAL A 579 -14.33 -2.22 16.09
C VAL A 579 -15.69 -2.71 16.54
N ALA A 580 -16.46 -3.32 15.64
CA ALA A 580 -17.73 -3.98 15.94
C ALA A 580 -17.58 -5.49 16.09
N LEU A 581 -18.36 -6.09 16.98
CA LEU A 581 -18.53 -7.55 17.09
C LEU A 581 -20.01 -7.91 16.92
N ALA A 582 -20.27 -8.91 16.08
CA ALA A 582 -21.57 -9.55 16.01
C ALA A 582 -21.90 -10.28 17.32
N PRO A 583 -23.20 -10.53 17.62
CA PRO A 583 -23.59 -11.06 18.92
C PRO A 583 -22.97 -12.43 19.24
N ASP A 584 -22.85 -13.29 18.22
CA ASP A 584 -22.37 -14.67 18.37
C ASP A 584 -20.83 -14.78 18.26
N THR A 585 -20.13 -13.70 17.91
CA THR A 585 -18.67 -13.68 17.85
C THR A 585 -18.09 -13.59 19.25
N PRO A 586 -17.27 -14.56 19.73
CA PRO A 586 -16.61 -14.46 21.03
C PRO A 586 -15.73 -13.21 21.12
N LEU A 587 -15.54 -12.66 22.33
CA LEU A 587 -14.65 -11.52 22.54
C LEU A 587 -13.19 -11.98 22.37
N PRO A 588 -12.45 -11.52 21.34
CA PRO A 588 -11.08 -11.99 21.09
C PRO A 588 -10.07 -11.35 22.06
N ASP A 589 -9.14 -12.14 22.61
CA ASP A 589 -8.08 -11.63 23.50
C ASP A 589 -7.21 -10.55 22.83
N SER A 590 -6.98 -10.68 21.52
CA SER A 590 -6.25 -9.70 20.71
C SER A 590 -6.96 -8.35 20.66
N LEU A 591 -8.29 -8.34 20.54
CA LEU A 591 -9.09 -7.11 20.59
C LEU A 591 -9.05 -6.49 21.99
N VAL A 592 -9.16 -7.30 23.04
CA VAL A 592 -9.05 -6.83 24.43
C VAL A 592 -7.68 -6.18 24.67
N SER A 593 -6.60 -6.83 24.24
CA SER A 593 -5.23 -6.29 24.33
C SER A 593 -5.04 -5.00 23.53
N LEU A 594 -5.65 -4.93 22.34
CA LEU A 594 -5.61 -3.74 21.49
C LEU A 594 -6.33 -2.56 22.15
N ALA A 595 -7.52 -2.81 22.72
CA ALA A 595 -8.31 -1.81 23.42
C ALA A 595 -7.59 -1.31 24.69
N ALA A 596 -7.04 -2.20 25.51
CA ALA A 596 -6.30 -1.85 26.73
C ALA A 596 -5.07 -0.96 26.45
N ARG A 597 -4.44 -1.11 25.28
CA ARG A 597 -3.30 -0.28 24.84
C ARG A 597 -3.71 1.02 24.14
N GLY A 598 -5.01 1.31 24.02
CA GLY A 598 -5.51 2.52 23.34
C GLY A 598 -5.40 2.46 21.81
N GLY A 599 -5.37 1.24 21.25
CA GLY A 599 -5.36 1.00 19.80
C GLY A 599 -6.74 1.09 19.14
N VAL A 600 -7.82 1.10 19.93
CA VAL A 600 -9.21 1.29 19.49
C VAL A 600 -9.87 2.36 20.35
N ASP A 601 -10.65 3.24 19.74
CA ASP A 601 -11.32 4.34 20.45
C ASP A 601 -12.74 3.94 20.91
N VAL A 602 -13.41 3.05 20.18
CA VAL A 602 -14.76 2.53 20.46
C VAL A 602 -14.84 1.02 20.17
N VAL A 603 -15.38 0.21 21.08
CA VAL A 603 -15.80 -1.16 20.75
C VAL A 603 -17.33 -1.24 20.76
N LEU A 604 -17.90 -1.55 19.60
CA LEU A 604 -19.33 -1.74 19.39
C LEU A 604 -19.68 -3.22 19.56
N LEU A 605 -20.55 -3.51 20.52
CA LEU A 605 -21.09 -4.84 20.76
C LEU A 605 -22.54 -4.90 20.28
N LEU A 606 -22.79 -5.67 19.22
CA LEU A 606 -24.14 -5.91 18.75
C LEU A 606 -24.86 -6.89 19.69
N ALA A 607 -26.02 -6.48 20.18
CA ALA A 607 -26.94 -7.30 20.96
C ALA A 607 -27.94 -8.07 20.07
N VAL A 608 -28.00 -7.77 18.77
CA VAL A 608 -28.85 -8.41 17.77
C VAL A 608 -28.07 -8.64 16.48
N ALA A 609 -28.54 -9.53 15.60
CA ALA A 609 -27.84 -9.75 14.34
C ALA A 609 -27.82 -8.45 13.52
N PRO A 610 -26.68 -8.09 12.89
CA PRO A 610 -26.59 -6.87 12.08
C PRO A 610 -27.64 -6.92 10.96
N GLY A 611 -28.34 -5.81 10.74
CA GLY A 611 -29.44 -5.75 9.79
C GLY A 611 -30.59 -4.88 10.27
N TRP A 612 -31.83 -5.37 10.18
CA TRP A 612 -33.01 -4.59 10.52
C TRP A 612 -33.21 -4.45 12.03
N GLY A 613 -33.69 -3.27 12.44
CA GLY A 613 -34.10 -2.99 13.82
C GLY A 613 -35.34 -3.77 14.26
N GLY A 614 -35.66 -3.70 15.56
CA GLY A 614 -36.83 -4.34 16.17
C GLY A 614 -36.62 -5.76 16.71
N GLN A 615 -35.40 -6.28 16.62
CA GLN A 615 -35.02 -7.55 17.23
C GLN A 615 -34.90 -7.43 18.76
N ALA A 616 -35.16 -8.54 19.47
CA ALA A 616 -35.06 -8.59 20.93
C ALA A 616 -33.60 -8.57 21.41
N PHE A 617 -33.33 -7.79 22.46
CA PHE A 617 -32.02 -7.68 23.11
C PHE A 617 -31.51 -9.06 23.57
N ARG A 618 -30.26 -9.41 23.28
CA ARG A 618 -29.63 -10.66 23.74
C ARG A 618 -28.74 -10.37 24.97
N PRO A 619 -29.16 -10.76 26.20
CA PRO A 619 -28.46 -10.36 27.44
C PRO A 619 -27.01 -10.85 27.55
N ALA A 620 -26.66 -11.93 26.86
CA ALA A 620 -25.30 -12.49 26.85
C ALA A 620 -24.23 -11.49 26.36
N VAL A 621 -24.61 -10.45 25.60
CA VAL A 621 -23.69 -9.39 25.19
C VAL A 621 -23.10 -8.61 26.37
N LEU A 622 -23.83 -8.52 27.48
CA LEU A 622 -23.42 -7.77 28.68
C LEU A 622 -22.20 -8.37 29.36
N ASP A 623 -21.95 -9.67 29.19
CA ASP A 623 -20.74 -10.31 29.72
C ASP A 623 -19.49 -9.78 29.01
N LYS A 624 -19.56 -9.55 27.69
CA LYS A 624 -18.47 -8.93 26.91
C LYS A 624 -18.25 -7.47 27.32
N VAL A 625 -19.33 -6.73 27.64
CA VAL A 625 -19.25 -5.35 28.15
C VAL A 625 -18.43 -5.32 29.45
N ARG A 626 -18.76 -6.20 30.41
CA ARG A 626 -18.04 -6.27 31.70
C ARG A 626 -16.57 -6.62 31.52
N GLN A 627 -16.28 -7.63 30.70
CA GLN A 627 -14.89 -8.04 30.40
C GLN A 627 -14.08 -6.90 29.77
N LEU A 628 -14.63 -6.19 28.78
CA LEU A 628 -13.95 -5.03 28.18
C LEU A 628 -13.74 -3.88 29.17
N ARG A 629 -14.74 -3.60 30.02
CA ARG A 629 -14.63 -2.55 31.03
C ARG A 629 -13.52 -2.85 32.04
N GLU A 630 -13.45 -4.09 32.51
CA GLU A 630 -12.42 -4.56 33.43
C GLU A 630 -11.03 -4.45 32.81
N ALA A 631 -10.87 -4.87 31.54
CA ALA A 631 -9.57 -4.92 30.89
C ALA A 631 -9.06 -3.57 30.37
N ALA A 632 -9.93 -2.73 29.79
CA ALA A 632 -9.53 -1.50 29.09
C ALA A 632 -9.75 -0.22 29.94
N GLY A 633 -10.47 -0.33 31.06
CA GLY A 633 -10.75 0.79 31.95
C GLY A 633 -11.57 1.90 31.29
N PRO A 634 -11.66 3.10 31.90
CA PRO A 634 -12.55 4.19 31.46
C PRO A 634 -12.14 4.88 30.16
N ARG A 635 -10.97 4.54 29.59
CA ARG A 635 -10.47 5.16 28.36
C ARG A 635 -11.15 4.64 27.10
N LEU A 636 -11.56 3.37 27.11
CA LEU A 636 -12.32 2.77 26.03
C LEU A 636 -13.78 3.18 26.13
N ARG A 637 -14.37 3.63 25.02
CA ARG A 637 -15.82 3.73 24.89
C ARG A 637 -16.41 2.38 24.49
N ILE A 638 -17.29 1.84 25.32
CA ILE A 638 -18.02 0.60 25.02
C ILE A 638 -19.43 0.96 24.56
N GLN A 639 -19.74 0.61 23.32
CA GLN A 639 -21.01 0.90 22.67
C GLN A 639 -21.86 -0.36 22.57
N VAL A 640 -23.17 -0.24 22.80
CA VAL A 640 -24.14 -1.34 22.66
C VAL A 640 -25.24 -0.91 21.69
N ASP A 641 -25.49 -1.76 20.69
CA ASP A 641 -26.54 -1.57 19.68
C ASP A 641 -27.43 -2.81 19.54
N GLY A 642 -28.72 -2.57 19.29
CA GLY A 642 -29.77 -3.58 19.16
C GLY A 642 -30.62 -3.69 20.41
N GLY A 643 -31.92 -3.46 20.31
CA GLY A 643 -32.87 -3.71 21.40
C GLY A 643 -32.75 -2.80 22.63
N ILE A 644 -32.13 -1.62 22.52
CA ILE A 644 -32.05 -0.64 23.61
C ILE A 644 -33.42 0.02 23.86
N ASN A 645 -33.90 -0.12 25.09
CA ASN A 645 -35.09 0.52 25.69
C ASN A 645 -34.77 0.89 27.15
N ALA A 646 -35.74 1.40 27.91
CA ALA A 646 -35.50 1.79 29.30
C ALA A 646 -34.92 0.68 30.20
N ALA A 647 -35.39 -0.57 30.07
CA ALA A 647 -34.88 -1.67 30.87
C ALA A 647 -33.45 -2.06 30.44
N THR A 648 -33.24 -2.30 29.14
CA THR A 648 -31.97 -2.79 28.62
C THR A 648 -30.87 -1.72 28.63
N ALA A 649 -31.24 -0.42 28.56
CA ALA A 649 -30.33 0.70 28.77
C ALA A 649 -29.75 0.69 30.19
N ALA A 650 -30.60 0.52 31.21
CA ALA A 650 -30.15 0.46 32.60
C ALA A 650 -29.20 -0.73 32.82
N GLU A 651 -29.51 -1.90 32.25
CA GLU A 651 -28.66 -3.09 32.31
C GLU A 651 -27.31 -2.91 31.60
N ALA A 652 -27.31 -2.34 30.40
CA ALA A 652 -26.10 -2.08 29.62
C ALA A 652 -25.17 -1.09 30.33
N VAL A 653 -25.73 -0.02 30.89
CA VAL A 653 -24.97 0.96 31.68
C VAL A 653 -24.44 0.32 32.96
N ALA A 654 -25.25 -0.47 33.66
CA ALA A 654 -24.80 -1.19 34.85
C ALA A 654 -23.69 -2.22 34.56
N ALA A 655 -23.62 -2.74 33.34
CA ALA A 655 -22.52 -3.59 32.87
C ALA A 655 -21.26 -2.81 32.47
N GLY A 656 -21.37 -1.49 32.26
CA GLY A 656 -20.25 -0.59 31.96
C GLY A 656 -20.26 -0.01 30.54
N ALA A 657 -21.40 0.01 29.83
CA ALA A 657 -21.51 0.68 28.53
C ALA A 657 -21.47 2.22 28.67
N ASP A 658 -20.80 2.88 27.72
CA ASP A 658 -20.72 4.36 27.64
C ASP A 658 -21.61 4.94 26.55
N VAL A 659 -21.97 4.13 25.55
CA VAL A 659 -22.74 4.58 24.38
C VAL A 659 -23.88 3.59 24.12
N LEU A 660 -25.10 4.11 24.05
CA LEU A 660 -26.32 3.34 23.80
C LEU A 660 -26.91 3.74 22.46
N VAL A 661 -26.99 2.80 21.52
CA VAL A 661 -27.62 3.01 20.22
C VAL A 661 -29.08 2.60 20.28
N ALA A 662 -29.99 3.54 20.04
CA ALA A 662 -31.43 3.32 20.12
C ALA A 662 -32.14 3.78 18.84
N GLY A 663 -32.68 2.82 18.08
CA GLY A 663 -33.45 3.09 16.86
C GLY A 663 -34.96 3.12 17.12
N SER A 664 -35.60 1.96 16.95
CA SER A 664 -37.07 1.81 17.00
C SER A 664 -37.72 2.29 18.30
N PHE A 665 -37.01 2.21 19.43
CA PHE A 665 -37.52 2.71 20.71
C PHE A 665 -37.74 4.23 20.67
N LEU A 666 -36.83 4.99 20.05
CA LEU A 666 -36.90 6.45 20.00
C LEU A 666 -37.82 6.93 18.88
N PHE A 667 -37.59 6.48 17.64
CA PHE A 667 -38.38 6.93 16.49
C PHE A 667 -39.81 6.34 16.46
N GLY A 668 -40.05 5.25 17.18
CA GLY A 668 -41.38 4.67 17.38
C GLY A 668 -42.04 5.04 18.70
N HIS A 669 -41.46 5.96 19.49
CA HIS A 669 -41.99 6.31 20.80
C HIS A 669 -43.36 7.00 20.67
N SER A 670 -44.37 6.51 21.38
CA SER A 670 -45.76 6.99 21.25
C SER A 670 -45.96 8.47 21.58
N GLN A 671 -45.05 9.07 22.36
CA GLN A 671 -45.05 10.48 22.74
C GLN A 671 -43.96 11.31 22.03
N GLY A 672 -43.34 10.76 20.99
CA GLY A 672 -42.26 11.41 20.23
C GLY A 672 -40.87 11.17 20.81
N LEU A 673 -39.85 11.55 20.03
CA LEU A 673 -38.44 11.23 20.29
C LEU A 673 -37.94 11.85 21.59
N ALA A 674 -38.33 13.10 21.89
CA ALA A 674 -37.90 13.80 23.10
C ALA A 674 -38.32 13.07 24.39
N ALA A 675 -39.57 12.58 24.45
CA ALA A 675 -40.05 11.80 25.58
C ALA A 675 -39.29 10.47 25.73
N GLY A 676 -39.01 9.78 24.62
CA GLY A 676 -38.20 8.56 24.64
C GLY A 676 -36.76 8.80 25.09
N MET A 677 -36.17 9.94 24.71
CA MET A 677 -34.84 10.36 25.17
C MET A 677 -34.82 10.61 26.68
N ASP A 678 -35.85 11.25 27.23
CA ASP A 678 -35.97 11.48 28.68
C ASP A 678 -36.15 10.17 29.46
N GLU A 679 -36.91 9.23 28.92
CA GLU A 679 -37.05 7.89 29.50
C GLU A 679 -35.70 7.14 29.52
N LEU A 680 -34.93 7.19 28.43
CA LEU A 680 -33.58 6.59 28.40
C LEU A 680 -32.62 7.29 29.36
N ARG A 681 -32.70 8.61 29.55
CA ARG A 681 -31.87 9.32 30.54
C ARG A 681 -32.19 8.88 31.96
N ALA A 682 -33.46 8.71 32.29
CA ALA A 682 -33.87 8.18 33.59
C ALA A 682 -33.33 6.75 33.81
N ALA A 683 -33.41 5.90 32.78
CA ALA A 683 -32.84 4.56 32.80
C ALA A 683 -31.30 4.55 32.97
N VAL A 684 -30.60 5.45 32.27
CA VAL A 684 -29.15 5.64 32.40
C VAL A 684 -28.79 6.02 33.84
N ALA A 685 -29.52 6.97 34.45
CA ALA A 685 -29.29 7.37 35.84
C ALA A 685 -29.50 6.21 36.83
N ALA A 686 -30.54 5.39 36.60
CA ALA A 686 -30.78 4.18 37.38
C ALA A 686 -29.65 3.15 37.22
N GLY A 687 -29.19 2.91 35.99
CA GLY A 687 -28.07 2.00 35.69
C GLY A 687 -26.75 2.44 36.33
N LEU A 688 -26.43 3.74 36.28
CA LEU A 688 -25.24 4.30 36.94
C LEU A 688 -25.31 4.14 38.47
N SER A 689 -26.48 4.36 39.05
CA SER A 689 -26.70 4.16 40.49
C SER A 689 -26.50 2.70 40.89
N ALA A 690 -27.01 1.76 40.08
CA ALA A 690 -26.82 0.32 40.30
C ALA A 690 -25.35 -0.12 40.14
N ALA A 691 -24.60 0.49 39.22
CA ALA A 691 -23.17 0.23 39.05
C ALA A 691 -22.37 0.71 40.27
N ALA A 692 -22.65 1.91 40.77
CA ALA A 692 -21.99 2.48 41.94
C ALA A 692 -22.25 1.67 43.22
N ALA A 693 -23.45 1.11 43.38
CA ALA A 693 -23.79 0.24 44.51
C ALA A 693 -23.08 -1.13 44.51
N LYS A 694 -22.49 -1.55 43.39
CA LYS A 694 -21.70 -2.81 43.29
C LYS A 694 -20.21 -2.60 43.51
N THR A 695 -19.72 -1.37 43.44
CA THR A 695 -18.29 -1.01 43.61
C THR A 695 -17.99 -0.36 44.97
N ALA A 696 -19.01 0.07 45.71
CA ALA A 696 -18.95 0.41 47.13
C ALA A 696 -19.08 -0.85 48.00
#